data_AF-A0AAE0LJS8-F1
#
_entry.id   AF-A0AAE0LJS8-F1
#
_cell.length_a   1.000
_cell.length_b   1.000
_cell.length_c   1.000
_cell.angle_alpha   90.00
_cell.angle_beta   90.00
_cell.angle_gamma   90.00
#
_symmetry.space_group_name_H-M   'P 1'
#
loop_
_entity.id
_entity.type
_entity.pdbx_description
1 polymer ?
#
loop_
_entity_poly.entity_id
_entity_poly.type
_entity_poly.pdbx_seq_one_letter_code
_entity_poly.pdbx_strand_id
1 'polypeptide(L)'
;MATILSGSYSSLLFTACMMGLGLGTTIAAARLKALEDRASSNVNGTMTLTAATAAITSGLAFGPLIAGTISQMLGVKTALFVHVIICLLSVVYGSHKCPEMLLCKTNSWPSVGQLCQEFKQAVNPDVSLMILATAAHSILFFGHVLQWLPVECSQYWPGVLAPAKFGILYLFLILFPALFAYHAGKAGDTVGHPTMVFLAGLLITIAVFFAGAVASPGSIVGVHFLSATGFGIVMLSTGAQLVKVAPEEMLAKAMALQSFAWDIGAMYGPLLVEYLTSTLGNKGAFQIMSTIGVAFSISFVFLDSVIAGRSKIKTLENKDQRSSLPPFLNKWKGTFTTTVFGLFLVGLVFTGIPSLNLNHDFEHGPMNIQPPFTPDDDGETPLFTSFEKDRTESEWEAYKAARARCKWVDTLVSSQDAGICYRSWPTKEAYMADPDRHQVRCSPELKGKWAKRAKGIYSQDCVEHKPALLRADAAPTDGDSDEWRIQRIGPLKSSGGDDWHDLLFSDPTSLRKYLRWHPSLSITGSFIGIVDGVTGEPLAYPPVRLHHIHVYTDHFTQESFERHSDSGCLSREGGAKCLMEMFPAGYGMRVERPYEVACSFNDVRASKQANVAKSNQTELMYFLEIGFQTTLRRVTPITRGAFMLAGDPYSPAMTYDIPNTPSVLWSTMKNPRDQYLWFYGIHSHMPMVDELWILTAEAETIGLNKGQYVLPSEFPWDVLAPLNFTSDSMKEELAAIWDKHLRTMAGKPTIRQSHRMCRIAGSTQLYSLPGLGARGYDRQPERDCLATLSGDWKEGDVLTMIAFNRGLPPKTKPTTRRQHSFLRVLSHQEAFVCWAR
;
A
#
# COMPACT_ATOMS: atom_id res chain seq x y z
N MET A 1 -10.08 -25.75 11.99
CA MET A 1 -8.73 -25.87 12.59
C MET A 1 -7.63 -25.91 11.54
N ALA A 2 -7.58 -26.89 10.64
CA ALA A 2 -6.53 -26.98 9.59
C ALA A 2 -6.40 -25.68 8.75
N THR A 3 -7.53 -25.06 8.45
CA THR A 3 -7.66 -23.81 7.71
C THR A 3 -7.08 -22.59 8.47
N ILE A 4 -7.20 -22.56 9.80
CA ILE A 4 -6.64 -21.46 10.63
C ILE A 4 -5.11 -21.56 10.71
N LEU A 5 -4.56 -22.78 10.59
CA LEU A 5 -3.12 -23.03 10.67
C LEU A 5 -2.37 -22.66 9.38
N SER A 6 -3.02 -22.75 8.22
CA SER A 6 -2.40 -22.49 6.91
C SER A 6 -2.10 -21.01 6.63
N GLY A 7 -2.76 -20.08 7.34
CA GLY A 7 -2.53 -18.63 7.20
C GLY A 7 -2.92 -18.04 5.83
N SER A 8 -3.56 -18.79 4.94
CA SER A 8 -3.89 -18.30 3.59
C SER A 8 -5.19 -17.49 3.55
N TYR A 9 -5.29 -16.56 2.60
CA TYR A 9 -6.52 -15.78 2.37
C TYR A 9 -7.75 -16.66 2.10
N SER A 10 -7.60 -17.69 1.26
CA SER A 10 -8.67 -18.66 0.98
C SER A 10 -9.18 -19.34 2.24
N SER A 11 -8.28 -19.53 3.22
CA SER A 11 -8.62 -20.14 4.49
C SER A 11 -9.42 -19.21 5.40
N LEU A 12 -9.09 -17.92 5.41
CA LEU A 12 -9.88 -16.91 6.09
C LEU A 12 -11.29 -16.82 5.48
N LEU A 13 -11.39 -16.80 4.15
CA LEU A 13 -12.66 -16.76 3.43
C LEU A 13 -13.54 -17.98 3.75
N PHE A 14 -12.97 -19.18 3.68
CA PHE A 14 -13.69 -20.40 4.04
C PHE A 14 -14.18 -20.37 5.49
N THR A 15 -13.34 -19.91 6.42
CA THR A 15 -13.69 -19.79 7.84
C THR A 15 -14.85 -18.80 8.04
N ALA A 16 -14.80 -17.64 7.38
CA ALA A 16 -15.88 -16.65 7.43
C ALA A 16 -17.21 -17.22 6.89
N CYS A 17 -17.18 -17.94 5.76
CA CYS A 17 -18.36 -18.59 5.19
C CYS A 17 -18.96 -19.61 6.17
N MET A 18 -18.13 -20.47 6.77
CA MET A 18 -18.59 -21.47 7.74
C MET A 18 -19.16 -20.83 9.02
N MET A 19 -18.53 -19.75 9.51
CA MET A 19 -19.05 -19.00 10.66
C MET A 19 -20.41 -18.36 10.34
N GLY A 20 -20.57 -17.77 9.15
CA GLY A 20 -21.86 -17.20 8.71
C GLY A 20 -22.97 -18.24 8.66
N LEU A 21 -22.71 -19.41 8.06
CA LEU A 21 -23.67 -20.51 8.01
C LEU A 21 -24.04 -21.03 9.41
N GLY A 22 -23.04 -21.24 10.27
CA GLY A 22 -23.24 -21.71 11.64
C GLY A 22 -24.03 -20.71 12.49
N LEU A 23 -23.72 -19.42 12.39
CA LEU A 23 -24.40 -18.37 13.14
C LEU A 23 -25.86 -18.22 12.70
N GLY A 24 -26.12 -18.17 11.39
CA GLY A 24 -27.48 -18.03 10.85
C GLY A 24 -28.39 -19.18 11.25
N THR A 25 -27.90 -20.42 11.17
CA THR A 25 -28.66 -21.62 11.58
C THR A 25 -28.93 -21.64 13.08
N THR A 26 -27.94 -21.30 13.91
CA THR A 26 -28.09 -21.29 15.37
C THR A 26 -29.09 -20.24 15.84
N ILE A 27 -29.04 -19.01 15.30
CA ILE A 27 -29.97 -17.94 15.64
C ILE A 27 -31.40 -18.31 15.23
N ALA A 28 -31.58 -18.87 14.03
CA ALA A 28 -32.89 -19.30 13.55
C ALA A 28 -33.48 -20.41 14.44
N ALA A 29 -32.69 -21.41 14.81
CA ALA A 29 -33.10 -22.50 15.70
C ALA A 29 -33.50 -21.98 17.09
N ALA A 30 -32.71 -21.08 17.68
CA ALA A 30 -33.01 -20.49 18.98
C ALA A 30 -34.34 -19.72 18.99
N ARG A 31 -34.62 -18.98 17.90
CA ARG A 31 -35.90 -18.26 17.76
C ARG A 31 -37.10 -19.20 17.60
N LEU A 32 -36.95 -20.26 16.81
CA LEU A 32 -38.00 -21.27 16.64
C LEU A 32 -38.33 -21.94 17.98
N LYS A 33 -37.30 -22.31 18.76
CA LYS A 33 -37.51 -22.91 20.07
C LYS A 33 -38.23 -21.96 21.04
N ALA A 34 -37.85 -20.69 21.06
CA ALA A 34 -38.54 -19.68 21.88
C ALA A 34 -40.02 -19.50 21.48
N LEU A 35 -40.35 -19.62 20.19
CA LEU A 35 -41.74 -19.58 19.70
C LEU A 35 -42.52 -20.84 20.08
N GLU A 36 -41.91 -22.02 19.99
CA GLU A 36 -42.51 -23.29 20.41
C GLU A 36 -42.80 -23.33 21.92
N ASP A 37 -41.86 -22.87 22.74
CA ASP A 37 -42.01 -22.80 24.19
C ASP A 37 -43.11 -21.80 24.59
N ARG A 38 -43.29 -20.72 23.81
CA ARG A 38 -44.41 -19.78 23.94
C ARG A 38 -45.76 -20.41 23.59
N ALA A 39 -45.79 -21.29 22.59
CA ALA A 39 -47.01 -21.96 22.16
C ALA A 39 -47.45 -23.09 23.12
N SER A 40 -46.49 -23.71 23.81
CA SER A 40 -46.72 -24.91 24.62
C SER A 40 -46.94 -24.67 26.12
N SER A 41 -46.62 -23.49 26.66
CA SER A 41 -46.68 -23.23 28.10
C SER A 41 -47.32 -21.88 28.46
N ASN A 42 -47.97 -21.82 29.62
CA ASN A 42 -48.47 -20.58 30.26
C ASN A 42 -47.33 -19.70 30.81
N VAL A 43 -46.08 -20.01 30.46
CA VAL A 43 -44.88 -19.26 30.86
C VAL A 43 -44.61 -18.21 29.79
N ASN A 44 -44.35 -16.98 30.24
CA ASN A 44 -44.09 -15.82 29.39
C ASN A 44 -43.01 -16.12 28.33
N GLY A 45 -43.39 -16.50 27.11
CA GLY A 45 -42.44 -16.67 25.99
C GLY A 45 -41.56 -15.42 25.73
N THR A 46 -42.02 -14.26 26.20
CA THR A 46 -41.24 -13.02 26.32
C THR A 46 -39.97 -13.18 27.16
N MET A 47 -40.01 -13.91 28.28
CA MET A 47 -38.82 -14.20 29.10
C MET A 47 -37.81 -15.07 28.35
N THR A 48 -38.26 -16.12 27.65
CA THR A 48 -37.37 -17.01 26.89
C THR A 48 -36.68 -16.25 25.75
N LEU A 49 -37.43 -15.45 25.00
CA LEU A 49 -36.86 -14.61 23.94
C LEU A 49 -35.89 -13.57 24.50
N THR A 50 -36.24 -12.92 25.62
CA THR A 50 -35.37 -11.93 26.29
C THR A 50 -34.09 -12.57 26.79
N ALA A 51 -34.17 -13.76 27.39
CA ALA A 51 -33.01 -14.51 27.87
C ALA A 51 -32.10 -14.94 26.70
N ALA A 52 -32.67 -15.40 25.58
CA ALA A 52 -31.92 -15.75 24.39
C ALA A 52 -31.21 -14.53 23.79
N THR A 53 -31.90 -13.39 23.66
CA THR A 53 -31.29 -12.14 23.20
C THR A 53 -30.19 -11.68 24.15
N ALA A 54 -30.41 -11.70 25.46
CA ALA A 54 -29.40 -11.33 26.46
C ALA A 54 -28.15 -12.23 26.37
N ALA A 55 -28.32 -13.53 26.14
CA ALA A 55 -27.21 -14.47 25.94
C ALA A 55 -26.42 -14.15 24.67
N ILE A 56 -27.09 -13.90 23.54
CA ILE A 56 -26.45 -13.50 22.27
C ILE A 56 -25.66 -12.21 22.45
N THR A 57 -26.29 -11.19 23.05
CA THR A 57 -25.67 -9.90 23.33
C THR A 57 -24.46 -10.05 24.26
N SER A 58 -24.55 -10.89 25.29
CA SER A 58 -23.42 -11.19 26.18
C SER A 58 -22.26 -11.83 25.42
N GLY A 59 -22.53 -12.81 24.55
CA GLY A 59 -21.51 -13.44 23.71
C GLY A 59 -20.82 -12.45 22.77
N LEU A 60 -21.59 -11.55 22.14
CA LEU A 60 -21.08 -10.47 21.28
C LEU A 60 -20.27 -9.43 22.06
N ALA A 61 -20.58 -9.19 23.33
CA ALA A 61 -19.87 -8.24 24.19
C ALA A 61 -18.55 -8.82 24.72
N PHE A 62 -18.60 -10.02 25.31
CA PHE A 62 -17.42 -10.64 25.93
C PHE A 62 -16.51 -11.34 24.94
N GLY A 63 -17.03 -11.80 23.79
CA GLY A 63 -16.25 -12.49 22.77
C GLY A 63 -15.05 -11.67 22.27
N PRO A 64 -15.25 -10.45 21.74
CA PRO A 64 -14.16 -9.58 21.30
C PRO A 64 -13.19 -9.21 22.43
N LEU A 65 -13.67 -9.03 23.66
CA LEU A 65 -12.82 -8.76 24.82
C LEU A 65 -11.89 -9.94 25.12
N ILE A 66 -12.44 -11.14 25.24
CA ILE A 66 -11.67 -12.36 25.52
C ILE A 66 -10.73 -12.66 24.36
N ALA A 67 -11.22 -12.64 23.12
CA ALA A 67 -10.43 -12.92 21.93
C ALA A 67 -9.32 -11.89 21.72
N GLY A 68 -9.61 -10.60 21.92
CA GLY A 68 -8.62 -9.52 21.86
C GLY A 68 -7.53 -9.66 22.93
N THR A 69 -7.92 -10.01 24.17
CA THR A 69 -6.97 -10.23 25.27
C THR A 69 -6.07 -11.44 24.98
N ILE A 70 -6.65 -12.58 24.60
CA ILE A 70 -5.87 -13.79 24.25
C ILE A 70 -4.98 -13.51 23.03
N SER A 71 -5.49 -12.78 22.03
CA SER A 71 -4.71 -12.43 20.84
C SER A 71 -3.52 -11.55 21.17
N GLN A 72 -3.66 -10.65 22.13
CA GLN A 72 -2.57 -9.80 22.60
C GLN A 72 -1.53 -10.60 23.39
N MET A 73 -1.97 -11.53 24.24
CA MET A 73 -1.07 -12.30 25.11
C MET A 73 -0.38 -13.47 24.38
N LEU A 74 -1.10 -14.17 23.51
CA LEU A 74 -0.73 -15.48 22.96
C LEU A 74 -0.84 -15.54 21.42
N GLY A 75 -1.13 -14.42 20.77
CA GLY A 75 -1.29 -14.32 19.32
C GLY A 75 -2.68 -14.73 18.79
N VAL A 76 -3.00 -14.25 17.58
CA VAL A 76 -4.32 -14.41 16.92
C VAL A 76 -4.71 -15.88 16.73
N LYS A 77 -3.74 -16.75 16.38
CA LYS A 77 -3.99 -18.18 16.16
C LYS A 77 -4.52 -18.86 17.42
N THR A 78 -3.98 -18.50 18.59
CA THR A 78 -4.42 -19.03 19.88
C THR A 78 -5.82 -18.55 20.22
N ALA A 79 -6.13 -17.27 19.98
CA ALA A 79 -7.48 -16.74 20.19
C ALA A 79 -8.53 -17.47 19.34
N LEU A 80 -8.23 -17.72 18.06
CA LEU A 80 -9.12 -18.49 17.17
C LEU A 80 -9.27 -19.95 17.62
N PHE A 81 -8.20 -20.57 18.11
CA PHE A 81 -8.24 -21.94 18.63
C PHE A 81 -9.13 -22.04 19.88
N VAL A 82 -8.98 -21.11 20.82
CA VAL A 82 -9.84 -21.04 22.02
C VAL A 82 -11.31 -20.84 21.64
N HIS A 83 -11.58 -19.98 20.64
CA HIS A 83 -12.94 -19.79 20.13
C HIS A 83 -13.56 -21.09 19.61
N VAL A 84 -12.80 -21.90 18.85
CA VAL A 84 -13.26 -23.21 18.37
C VAL A 84 -13.59 -24.15 19.54
N ILE A 85 -12.77 -24.18 20.60
CA ILE A 85 -13.03 -24.99 21.79
C ILE A 85 -14.35 -24.55 22.45
N ILE A 86 -14.56 -23.26 22.64
CA ILE A 86 -15.79 -22.72 23.25
C ILE A 86 -17.02 -23.14 22.43
N CYS A 87 -16.95 -23.04 21.10
CA CYS A 87 -18.04 -23.48 20.21
C CYS A 87 -18.31 -24.98 20.33
N LEU A 88 -17.26 -25.83 20.35
CA LEU A 88 -17.41 -27.28 20.51
C LEU A 88 -18.03 -27.65 21.87
N LEU A 89 -17.56 -27.04 22.95
CA LEU A 89 -18.12 -27.25 24.29
C LEU A 89 -19.59 -26.82 24.35
N SER A 90 -19.95 -25.71 23.69
CA SER A 90 -21.33 -25.24 23.61
C SER A 90 -22.23 -26.23 22.87
N VAL A 91 -21.76 -26.81 21.76
CA VAL A 91 -22.49 -27.83 20.99
C VAL A 91 -22.65 -29.12 21.81
N VAL A 92 -21.59 -29.61 22.45
CA VAL A 92 -21.64 -30.82 23.30
C VAL A 92 -22.58 -30.61 24.49
N TYR A 93 -22.52 -29.45 25.13
CA TYR A 93 -23.42 -29.12 26.23
C TYR A 93 -24.87 -29.03 25.76
N GLY A 94 -25.13 -28.36 24.64
CA GLY A 94 -26.45 -28.23 24.04
C GLY A 94 -27.06 -29.57 23.62
N SER A 95 -26.27 -30.44 22.98
CA SER A 95 -26.72 -31.77 22.56
C SER A 95 -27.01 -32.69 23.75
N HIS A 96 -26.26 -32.56 24.84
CA HIS A 96 -26.51 -33.32 26.06
C HIS A 96 -27.77 -32.85 26.80
N LYS A 97 -28.04 -31.53 26.82
CA LYS A 97 -29.21 -30.97 27.52
C LYS A 97 -30.50 -31.02 26.72
N CYS A 98 -30.41 -31.01 25.39
CA CYS A 98 -31.57 -31.01 24.50
C CYS A 98 -31.39 -32.04 23.38
N PRO A 99 -31.42 -33.35 23.69
CA PRO A 99 -31.23 -34.40 22.69
C PRO A 99 -32.29 -34.37 21.58
N GLU A 100 -33.47 -33.81 21.86
CA GLU A 100 -34.55 -33.61 20.89
C GLU A 100 -34.15 -32.68 19.73
N MET A 101 -33.18 -31.78 19.91
CA MET A 101 -32.66 -30.94 18.82
C MET A 101 -31.98 -31.76 17.71
N LEU A 102 -31.53 -32.98 18.01
CA LEU A 102 -30.92 -33.89 17.02
C LEU A 102 -31.97 -34.68 16.23
N LEU A 103 -33.24 -34.69 16.69
CA LEU A 103 -34.33 -35.50 16.14
C LEU A 103 -35.27 -34.69 15.24
N CYS A 104 -34.73 -33.75 14.48
CA CYS A 104 -35.54 -32.96 13.56
C CYS A 104 -36.10 -33.87 12.46
N LYS A 105 -37.41 -34.11 12.45
CA LYS A 105 -38.08 -34.81 11.36
C LYS A 105 -37.85 -34.01 10.09
N THR A 106 -37.13 -34.60 9.14
CA THR A 106 -36.89 -34.01 7.82
C THR A 106 -38.20 -33.96 7.06
N ASN A 107 -38.96 -32.88 7.23
CA ASN A 107 -39.89 -32.48 6.18
C ASN A 107 -39.06 -32.16 4.93
N SER A 108 -39.59 -32.51 3.75
CA SER A 108 -38.94 -32.17 2.48
C SER A 108 -38.63 -30.67 2.45
N TRP A 109 -37.39 -30.32 2.14
CA TRP A 109 -36.98 -28.93 2.01
C TRP A 109 -37.84 -28.23 0.96
N PRO A 110 -38.31 -26.99 1.22
CA PRO A 110 -39.03 -26.24 0.21
C PRO A 110 -38.12 -25.99 -0.99
N SER A 111 -38.67 -26.10 -2.19
CA SER A 111 -37.92 -25.79 -3.41
C SER A 111 -37.58 -24.28 -3.46
N VAL A 112 -36.52 -23.91 -4.17
CA VAL A 112 -36.16 -22.49 -4.37
C VAL A 112 -37.34 -21.69 -4.94
N GLY A 113 -38.15 -22.30 -5.82
CA GLY A 113 -39.36 -21.68 -6.35
C GLY A 113 -40.42 -21.40 -5.27
N GLN A 114 -40.62 -22.32 -4.33
CA GLN A 114 -41.52 -22.12 -3.18
C GLN A 114 -41.01 -21.00 -2.27
N LEU A 115 -39.71 -20.97 -1.96
CA LEU A 115 -39.10 -19.89 -1.16
C LEU A 115 -39.29 -18.51 -1.83
N CYS A 116 -39.07 -18.42 -3.15
CA CYS A 116 -39.31 -17.18 -3.90
C CYS A 116 -40.78 -16.75 -3.88
N GLN A 117 -41.72 -17.70 -3.99
CA GLN A 117 -43.14 -17.41 -3.94
C GLN A 117 -43.57 -16.94 -2.55
N GLU A 118 -43.08 -17.59 -1.50
CA GLU A 118 -43.33 -17.18 -0.11
C GLU A 118 -42.73 -15.81 0.21
N PHE A 119 -41.52 -15.53 -0.30
CA PHE A 119 -40.90 -14.23 -0.20
C PHE A 119 -41.79 -13.17 -0.86
N LYS A 120 -42.24 -13.41 -2.10
CA LYS A 120 -43.13 -12.49 -2.83
C LYS A 120 -44.44 -12.22 -2.08
N GLN A 121 -44.99 -13.23 -1.41
CA GLN A 121 -46.20 -13.08 -0.58
C GLN A 121 -45.95 -12.25 0.69
N ALA A 122 -44.75 -12.32 1.27
CA ALA A 122 -44.38 -11.57 2.47
C ALA A 122 -44.09 -10.09 2.21
N VAL A 123 -43.85 -9.71 0.95
CA VAL A 123 -43.64 -8.33 0.51
C VAL A 123 -44.99 -7.62 0.37
N ASN A 124 -45.54 -7.14 1.49
CA ASN A 124 -46.59 -6.12 1.53
C ASN A 124 -45.93 -4.73 1.61
N PRO A 125 -46.44 -3.69 0.92
CA PRO A 125 -45.92 -2.33 1.00
C PRO A 125 -45.55 -1.85 2.41
N ASP A 126 -46.36 -2.14 3.43
CA ASP A 126 -46.12 -1.69 4.80
C ASP A 126 -44.95 -2.46 5.45
N VAL A 127 -44.84 -3.76 5.18
CA VAL A 127 -43.73 -4.63 5.65
C VAL A 127 -42.44 -4.29 4.90
N SER A 128 -42.49 -4.13 3.58
CA SER A 128 -41.36 -3.73 2.73
C SER A 128 -40.73 -2.42 3.18
N LEU A 129 -41.56 -1.50 3.65
CA LEU A 129 -41.11 -0.22 4.12
C LEU A 129 -40.34 -0.32 5.44
N MET A 130 -40.83 -1.13 6.38
CA MET A 130 -40.13 -1.42 7.63
C MET A 130 -38.79 -2.12 7.37
N ILE A 131 -38.76 -3.05 6.40
CA ILE A 131 -37.54 -3.72 5.93
C ILE A 131 -36.55 -2.70 5.36
N LEU A 132 -37.02 -1.80 4.48
CA LEU A 132 -36.16 -0.77 3.89
C LEU A 132 -35.58 0.17 4.94
N ALA A 133 -36.41 0.61 5.90
CA ALA A 133 -35.96 1.43 7.01
C ALA A 133 -34.92 0.68 7.86
N THR A 134 -35.15 -0.60 8.15
CA THR A 134 -34.21 -1.44 8.90
C THR A 134 -32.87 -1.56 8.15
N ALA A 135 -32.90 -1.84 6.86
CA ALA A 135 -31.70 -1.93 6.03
C ALA A 135 -30.93 -0.60 6.00
N ALA A 136 -31.61 0.54 5.81
CA ALA A 136 -30.98 1.85 5.78
C ALA A 136 -30.25 2.18 7.11
N HIS A 137 -30.90 1.98 8.26
CA HIS A 137 -30.26 2.19 9.55
C HIS A 137 -29.11 1.21 9.81
N SER A 138 -29.26 -0.04 9.34
CA SER A 138 -28.22 -1.06 9.40
C SER A 138 -26.98 -0.66 8.59
N ILE A 139 -27.14 -0.17 7.36
CA ILE A 139 -26.05 0.33 6.50
C ILE A 139 -25.27 1.44 7.22
N LEU A 140 -25.99 2.41 7.79
CA LEU A 140 -25.37 3.54 8.50
C LEU A 140 -24.60 3.07 9.74
N PHE A 141 -25.20 2.19 10.53
CA PHE A 141 -24.58 1.68 11.76
C PHE A 141 -23.36 0.83 11.45
N PHE A 142 -23.50 -0.22 10.64
CA PHE A 142 -22.39 -1.16 10.39
C PHE A 142 -21.29 -0.57 9.52
N GLY A 143 -21.61 0.35 8.60
CA GLY A 143 -20.59 1.07 7.83
C GLY A 143 -19.65 1.89 8.73
N HIS A 144 -20.22 2.57 9.73
CA HIS A 144 -19.44 3.29 10.73
C HIS A 144 -18.70 2.35 11.71
N VAL A 145 -19.33 1.26 12.12
CA VAL A 145 -18.85 0.46 13.26
C VAL A 145 -17.85 -0.62 12.87
N LEU A 146 -18.12 -1.41 11.83
CA LEU A 146 -17.34 -2.62 11.56
C LEU A 146 -16.04 -2.35 10.81
N GLN A 147 -16.02 -1.33 9.94
CA GLN A 147 -14.87 -1.05 9.09
C GLN A 147 -14.02 0.11 9.60
N TRP A 148 -14.66 1.23 9.92
CA TRP A 148 -13.92 2.43 10.31
C TRP A 148 -13.19 2.25 11.64
N LEU A 149 -13.83 1.60 12.62
CA LEU A 149 -13.23 1.47 13.95
C LEU A 149 -11.87 0.73 13.93
N PRO A 150 -11.72 -0.47 13.32
CA PRO A 150 -10.41 -1.12 13.20
C PRO A 150 -9.38 -0.31 12.42
N VAL A 151 -9.79 0.30 11.31
CA VAL A 151 -8.89 1.04 10.41
C VAL A 151 -8.40 2.31 11.08
N GLU A 152 -9.30 3.13 11.62
CA GLU A 152 -8.93 4.40 12.26
C GLU A 152 -8.07 4.15 13.51
N CYS A 153 -8.45 3.15 14.31
CA CYS A 153 -7.72 2.85 15.53
C CYS A 153 -6.30 2.33 15.28
N SER A 154 -6.11 1.57 14.19
CA SER A 154 -4.79 1.10 13.79
C SER A 154 -3.96 2.18 13.09
N GLN A 155 -4.59 3.06 12.31
CA GLN A 155 -3.90 4.10 11.55
C GLN A 155 -3.53 5.33 12.38
N TYR A 156 -4.45 5.84 13.21
CA TYR A 156 -4.29 7.13 13.89
C TYR A 156 -3.79 7.02 15.32
N TRP A 157 -3.94 5.85 15.96
CA TRP A 157 -3.43 5.62 17.31
C TRP A 157 -2.57 4.35 17.42
N PRO A 158 -1.54 4.19 16.56
CA PRO A 158 -0.59 3.08 16.68
C PRO A 158 0.07 3.14 18.07
N GLY A 159 -0.06 2.07 18.84
CA GLY A 159 0.47 1.96 20.21
C GLY A 159 -0.53 2.26 21.33
N VAL A 160 -1.61 3.01 21.08
CA VAL A 160 -2.62 3.27 22.13
C VAL A 160 -3.62 2.12 22.23
N LEU A 161 -3.94 1.43 21.14
CA LEU A 161 -4.99 0.40 21.10
C LEU A 161 -4.40 -0.99 20.83
N ALA A 162 -3.85 -1.60 21.87
CA ALA A 162 -3.54 -3.04 21.86
C ALA A 162 -4.83 -3.86 21.60
N PRO A 163 -4.74 -5.09 21.05
CA PRO A 163 -5.92 -5.89 20.68
C PRO A 163 -6.99 -6.04 21.79
N ALA A 164 -6.60 -6.06 23.07
CA ALA A 164 -7.56 -6.07 24.18
C ALA A 164 -8.45 -4.81 24.23
N LYS A 165 -7.91 -3.63 23.88
CA LYS A 165 -8.66 -2.37 23.89
C LYS A 165 -9.68 -2.28 22.77
N PHE A 166 -9.43 -2.91 21.62
CA PHE A 166 -10.46 -3.13 20.60
C PHE A 166 -11.62 -3.93 21.18
N GLY A 167 -11.31 -4.99 21.92
CA GLY A 167 -12.31 -5.77 22.64
C GLY A 167 -13.16 -4.94 23.59
N ILE A 168 -12.58 -3.97 24.29
CA ILE A 168 -13.30 -3.03 25.17
C ILE A 168 -14.22 -2.09 24.36
N LEU A 169 -13.75 -1.53 23.24
CA LEU A 169 -14.57 -0.68 22.38
C LEU A 169 -15.77 -1.46 21.82
N TYR A 170 -15.56 -2.69 21.38
CA TYR A 170 -16.64 -3.60 20.95
C TYR A 170 -17.58 -3.99 22.10
N LEU A 171 -17.07 -4.16 23.32
CA LEU A 171 -17.91 -4.37 24.49
C LEU A 171 -18.88 -3.20 24.69
N PHE A 172 -18.41 -1.96 24.62
CA PHE A 172 -19.29 -0.79 24.74
C PHE A 172 -20.34 -0.70 23.64
N LEU A 173 -19.92 -0.99 22.40
CA LEU A 173 -20.81 -1.07 21.24
C LEU A 173 -21.98 -2.05 21.44
N ILE A 174 -21.78 -3.14 22.19
CA ILE A 174 -22.80 -4.17 22.41
C ILE A 174 -23.54 -3.97 23.74
N LEU A 175 -22.87 -3.44 24.76
CA LEU A 175 -23.44 -3.18 26.07
C LEU A 175 -24.47 -2.04 26.04
N PHE A 176 -24.16 -0.92 25.38
CA PHE A 176 -25.08 0.22 25.34
C PHE A 176 -26.43 -0.12 24.67
N PRO A 177 -26.49 -0.77 23.48
CA PRO A 177 -27.75 -1.19 22.91
C PRO A 177 -28.55 -2.06 23.86
N ALA A 178 -27.90 -2.99 24.58
CA ALA A 178 -28.56 -3.88 25.54
C ALA A 178 -29.23 -3.11 26.68
N LEU A 179 -28.50 -2.15 27.27
CA LEU A 179 -28.97 -1.32 28.37
C LEU A 179 -30.13 -0.42 27.94
N PHE A 180 -30.00 0.22 26.77
CA PHE A 180 -31.02 1.14 26.28
C PHE A 180 -32.22 0.44 25.66
N ALA A 181 -32.06 -0.77 25.13
CA ALA A 181 -33.14 -1.56 24.55
C ALA A 181 -34.33 -1.70 25.53
N TYR A 182 -34.10 -2.12 26.77
CA TYR A 182 -35.18 -2.25 27.76
C TYR A 182 -35.98 -0.94 27.94
N HIS A 183 -35.27 0.18 28.11
CA HIS A 183 -35.90 1.49 28.28
C HIS A 183 -36.60 1.97 27.00
N ALA A 184 -36.01 1.69 25.84
CA ALA A 184 -36.56 2.03 24.53
C ALA A 184 -37.87 1.30 24.26
N GLY A 185 -37.99 0.03 24.66
CA GLY A 185 -39.24 -0.72 24.56
C GLY A 185 -40.37 -0.06 25.35
N LYS A 186 -40.12 0.24 26.64
CA LYS A 186 -41.09 0.94 27.50
C LYS A 186 -41.46 2.33 26.99
N ALA A 187 -40.47 3.07 26.50
CA ALA A 187 -40.70 4.36 25.87
C ALA A 187 -41.56 4.21 24.61
N GLY A 188 -41.23 3.26 23.72
CA GLY A 188 -41.97 2.98 22.50
C GLY A 188 -43.43 2.58 22.72
N ASP A 189 -43.74 1.92 23.85
CA ASP A 189 -45.11 1.63 24.24
C ASP A 189 -45.89 2.88 24.69
N THR A 190 -45.17 3.90 25.18
CA THR A 190 -45.77 5.16 25.67
C THR A 190 -45.87 6.21 24.57
N VAL A 191 -44.77 6.47 23.85
CA VAL A 191 -44.67 7.55 22.84
C VAL A 191 -44.93 7.07 21.42
N GLY A 192 -44.96 5.75 21.21
CA GLY A 192 -45.07 5.14 19.90
C GLY A 192 -43.72 4.70 19.34
N HIS A 193 -43.65 3.43 18.94
CA HIS A 193 -42.47 2.86 18.28
C HIS A 193 -42.03 3.57 16.99
N PRO A 194 -42.89 4.20 16.13
CA PRO A 194 -42.38 4.90 14.95
C PRO A 194 -41.55 6.13 15.32
N THR A 195 -41.98 6.87 16.34
CA THR A 195 -41.24 7.99 16.92
C THR A 195 -39.91 7.54 17.49
N MET A 196 -39.87 6.37 18.15
CA MET A 196 -38.61 5.80 18.64
C MET A 196 -37.67 5.39 17.51
N VAL A 197 -38.17 4.83 16.39
CA VAL A 197 -37.35 4.54 15.20
C VAL A 197 -36.76 5.84 14.61
N PHE A 198 -37.55 6.91 14.52
CA PHE A 198 -37.04 8.21 14.07
C PHE A 198 -35.93 8.74 14.97
N LEU A 199 -36.16 8.74 16.30
CA LEU A 199 -35.17 9.20 17.27
C LEU A 199 -33.87 8.38 17.20
N ALA A 200 -34.01 7.06 17.04
CA ALA A 200 -32.89 6.15 16.85
C ALA A 200 -32.06 6.49 15.60
N GLY A 201 -32.74 6.70 14.46
CA GLY A 201 -32.10 7.08 13.21
C GLY A 201 -31.34 8.40 13.32
N LEU A 202 -31.92 9.39 14.02
CA LEU A 202 -31.26 10.66 14.29
C LEU A 202 -30.01 10.49 15.16
N LEU A 203 -30.08 9.68 16.22
CA LEU A 203 -28.92 9.40 17.08
C LEU A 203 -27.77 8.71 16.32
N ILE A 204 -28.09 7.69 15.50
CA ILE A 204 -27.10 7.03 14.64
C ILE A 204 -26.49 8.04 13.68
N THR A 205 -27.31 8.87 13.06
CA THR A 205 -26.88 9.88 12.09
C THR A 205 -25.94 10.92 12.70
N ILE A 206 -26.26 11.43 13.88
CA ILE A 206 -25.43 12.37 14.62
C ILE A 206 -24.08 11.72 14.97
N ALA A 207 -24.10 10.46 15.42
CA ALA A 207 -22.88 9.71 15.70
C ALA A 207 -21.99 9.57 14.45
N VAL A 208 -22.58 9.15 13.32
CA VAL A 208 -21.89 9.01 12.03
C VAL A 208 -21.27 10.35 11.60
N PHE A 209 -21.97 11.47 11.77
CA PHE A 209 -21.41 12.80 11.47
C PHE A 209 -20.16 13.10 12.32
N PHE A 210 -20.23 12.84 13.63
CA PHE A 210 -19.11 13.09 14.53
C PHE A 210 -17.95 12.09 14.37
N ALA A 211 -18.17 10.91 13.80
CA ALA A 211 -17.12 9.94 13.53
C ALA A 211 -15.99 10.53 12.66
N GLY A 212 -16.33 11.34 11.65
CA GLY A 212 -15.35 12.05 10.82
C GLY A 212 -14.59 13.16 11.53
N ALA A 213 -14.96 13.51 12.77
CA ALA A 213 -14.36 14.56 13.58
C ALA A 213 -13.70 14.04 14.87
N VAL A 214 -13.56 12.72 15.01
CA VAL A 214 -12.93 12.11 16.17
C VAL A 214 -11.43 12.45 16.21
N ALA A 215 -10.99 13.03 17.32
CA ALA A 215 -9.59 13.42 17.53
C ALA A 215 -8.91 12.66 18.69
N SER A 216 -9.68 11.88 19.47
CA SER A 216 -9.18 11.19 20.66
C SER A 216 -9.91 9.87 20.92
N PRO A 217 -9.30 8.93 21.66
CA PRO A 217 -9.98 7.70 22.10
C PRO A 217 -11.26 7.96 22.90
N GLY A 218 -11.30 9.04 23.70
CA GLY A 218 -12.51 9.42 24.44
C GLY A 218 -13.66 9.84 23.52
N SER A 219 -13.36 10.61 22.46
CA SER A 219 -14.38 10.96 21.47
C SER A 219 -14.92 9.76 20.69
N ILE A 220 -14.10 8.73 20.44
CA ILE A 220 -14.56 7.45 19.85
C ILE A 220 -15.63 6.80 20.73
N VAL A 221 -15.36 6.70 22.04
CA VAL A 221 -16.32 6.12 22.99
C VAL A 221 -17.63 6.90 22.99
N GLY A 222 -17.58 8.24 22.93
CA GLY A 222 -18.77 9.09 22.83
C GLY A 222 -19.57 8.85 21.55
N VAL A 223 -18.91 8.77 20.39
CA VAL A 223 -19.55 8.46 19.11
C VAL A 223 -20.18 7.05 19.13
N HIS A 224 -19.52 6.07 19.73
CA HIS A 224 -20.09 4.73 19.89
C HIS A 224 -21.26 4.68 20.86
N PHE A 225 -21.19 5.42 21.96
CA PHE A 225 -22.31 5.53 22.87
C PHE A 225 -23.57 6.02 22.14
N LEU A 226 -23.46 7.07 21.34
CA LEU A 226 -24.59 7.61 20.56
C LEU A 226 -25.09 6.63 19.51
N SER A 227 -24.21 6.10 18.67
CA SER A 227 -24.59 5.16 17.59
C SER A 227 -25.17 3.87 18.14
N ALA A 228 -24.60 3.32 19.21
CA ALA A 228 -25.06 2.08 19.83
C ALA A 228 -26.37 2.25 20.60
N THR A 229 -26.56 3.40 21.25
CA THR A 229 -27.88 3.76 21.84
C THR A 229 -28.95 3.82 20.77
N GLY A 230 -28.68 4.53 19.66
CA GLY A 230 -29.59 4.57 18.52
C GLY A 230 -29.87 3.17 17.97
N PHE A 231 -28.83 2.35 17.79
CA PHE A 231 -28.97 0.97 17.32
C PHE A 231 -29.88 0.11 18.21
N GLY A 232 -29.71 0.19 19.54
CA GLY A 232 -30.57 -0.54 20.49
C GLY A 232 -32.04 -0.13 20.40
N ILE A 233 -32.31 1.16 20.24
CA ILE A 233 -33.67 1.69 20.07
C ILE A 233 -34.30 1.19 18.76
N VAL A 234 -33.60 1.31 17.63
CA VAL A 234 -34.15 0.91 16.32
C VAL A 234 -34.38 -0.60 16.25
N MET A 235 -33.48 -1.42 16.81
CA MET A 235 -33.59 -2.88 16.79
C MET A 235 -34.90 -3.37 17.42
N LEU A 236 -35.26 -2.83 18.59
CA LEU A 236 -36.52 -3.20 19.24
C LEU A 236 -37.74 -2.55 18.61
N SER A 237 -37.65 -1.26 18.29
CA SER A 237 -38.81 -0.49 17.84
C SER A 237 -39.29 -0.96 16.46
N THR A 238 -38.36 -1.32 15.57
CA THR A 238 -38.71 -1.90 14.27
C THR A 238 -39.33 -3.28 14.40
N GLY A 239 -38.84 -4.14 15.31
CA GLY A 239 -39.44 -5.45 15.58
C GLY A 239 -40.85 -5.34 16.17
N ALA A 240 -41.05 -4.46 17.15
CA ALA A 240 -42.36 -4.22 17.75
C ALA A 240 -43.36 -3.63 16.74
N GLN A 241 -42.91 -2.75 15.85
CA GLN A 241 -43.73 -2.25 14.75
C GLN A 241 -44.08 -3.36 13.77
N LEU A 242 -43.11 -4.17 13.36
CA LEU A 242 -43.33 -5.26 12.42
C LEU A 242 -44.45 -6.21 12.89
N VAL A 243 -44.48 -6.53 14.18
CA VAL A 243 -45.55 -7.35 14.79
C VAL A 243 -46.93 -6.71 14.64
N LYS A 244 -47.02 -5.38 14.62
CA LYS A 244 -48.30 -4.65 14.46
C LYS A 244 -48.77 -4.58 13.01
N VAL A 245 -47.85 -4.52 12.04
CA VAL A 245 -48.19 -4.36 10.61
C VAL A 245 -48.25 -5.68 9.85
N ALA A 246 -47.51 -6.71 10.28
CA ALA A 246 -47.53 -8.01 9.64
C ALA A 246 -48.80 -8.80 10.04
N PRO A 247 -49.53 -9.41 9.08
CA PRO A 247 -50.57 -10.39 9.39
C PRO A 247 -50.01 -11.53 10.24
N GLU A 248 -50.84 -12.10 11.13
CA GLU A 248 -50.42 -13.15 12.05
C GLU A 248 -49.86 -14.36 11.30
N GLU A 249 -50.50 -14.78 10.20
CA GLU A 249 -50.03 -15.87 9.35
C GLU A 249 -48.71 -15.59 8.60
N MET A 250 -48.29 -14.32 8.53
CA MET A 250 -47.07 -13.88 7.85
C MET A 250 -46.00 -13.38 8.81
N LEU A 251 -46.24 -13.35 10.12
CA LEU A 251 -45.35 -12.73 11.10
C LEU A 251 -43.94 -13.34 11.07
N ALA A 252 -43.85 -14.68 11.03
CA ALA A 252 -42.56 -15.38 10.96
C ALA A 252 -41.76 -15.00 9.70
N LYS A 253 -42.45 -14.89 8.54
CA LYS A 253 -41.84 -14.48 7.27
C LYS A 253 -41.39 -13.02 7.32
N ALA A 254 -42.21 -12.14 7.90
CA ALA A 254 -41.86 -10.74 8.08
C ALA A 254 -40.60 -10.59 8.96
N MET A 255 -40.51 -11.33 10.07
CA MET A 255 -39.33 -11.29 10.95
C MET A 255 -38.06 -11.82 10.26
N ALA A 256 -38.20 -12.85 9.41
CA ALA A 256 -37.11 -13.34 8.58
C ALA A 256 -36.63 -12.26 7.60
N LEU A 257 -37.55 -11.56 6.92
CA LEU A 257 -37.22 -10.46 6.03
C LEU A 257 -36.55 -9.28 6.75
N GLN A 258 -36.99 -8.95 7.96
CA GLN A 258 -36.35 -7.92 8.77
C GLN A 258 -34.92 -8.32 9.16
N SER A 259 -34.69 -9.59 9.48
CA SER A 259 -33.33 -10.09 9.77
C SER A 259 -32.44 -10.00 8.55
N PHE A 260 -32.96 -10.39 7.39
CA PHE A 260 -32.26 -10.21 6.11
C PHE A 260 -31.91 -8.75 5.81
N ALA A 261 -32.78 -7.80 6.19
CA ALA A 261 -32.50 -6.36 6.06
C ALA A 261 -31.30 -5.92 6.93
N TRP A 262 -31.19 -6.46 8.16
CA TRP A 262 -30.02 -6.24 9.01
C TRP A 262 -28.75 -6.74 8.32
N ASP A 263 -28.78 -7.96 7.77
CA ASP A 263 -27.63 -8.57 7.10
C ASP A 263 -27.20 -7.80 5.84
N ILE A 264 -28.17 -7.31 5.04
CA ILE A 264 -27.88 -6.42 3.91
C ILE A 264 -27.11 -5.20 4.38
N GLY A 265 -27.53 -4.55 5.48
CA GLY A 265 -26.82 -3.38 5.96
C GLY A 265 -25.45 -3.68 6.55
N ALA A 266 -25.28 -4.83 7.21
CA ALA A 266 -23.98 -5.30 7.68
C ALA A 266 -23.00 -5.58 6.53
N MET A 267 -23.51 -6.01 5.37
CA MET A 267 -22.70 -6.27 4.18
C MET A 267 -22.39 -4.99 3.39
N TYR A 268 -23.39 -4.18 3.07
CA TYR A 268 -23.24 -3.00 2.21
C TYR A 268 -22.69 -1.77 2.95
N GLY A 269 -22.93 -1.64 4.25
CA GLY A 269 -22.43 -0.53 5.05
C GLY A 269 -20.91 -0.37 4.94
N PRO A 270 -20.12 -1.40 5.26
CA PRO A 270 -18.67 -1.39 5.09
C PRO A 270 -18.25 -1.04 3.67
N LEU A 271 -18.77 -1.74 2.66
CA LEU A 271 -18.39 -1.49 1.26
C LEU A 271 -18.63 -0.04 0.81
N LEU A 272 -19.75 0.55 1.24
CA LEU A 272 -20.08 1.94 0.93
C LEU A 272 -19.12 2.91 1.63
N VAL A 273 -18.79 2.69 2.90
CA VAL A 273 -17.87 3.56 3.65
C VAL A 273 -16.46 3.47 3.07
N GLU A 274 -15.97 2.28 2.72
CA GLU A 274 -14.66 2.10 2.07
C GLU A 274 -14.60 2.86 0.73
N TYR A 275 -15.64 2.71 -0.09
CA TYR A 275 -15.74 3.43 -1.37
C TYR A 275 -15.74 4.95 -1.19
N LEU A 276 -16.56 5.45 -0.26
CA LEU A 276 -16.62 6.89 0.02
C LEU A 276 -15.30 7.41 0.63
N THR A 277 -14.66 6.63 1.49
CA THR A 277 -13.40 7.00 2.14
C THR A 277 -12.26 7.06 1.14
N SER A 278 -12.16 6.09 0.25
CA SER A 278 -11.16 6.07 -0.84
C SER A 278 -11.37 7.19 -1.85
N THR A 279 -12.61 7.69 -2.01
CA THR A 279 -12.93 8.76 -2.99
C THR A 279 -12.86 10.16 -2.39
N LEU A 280 -13.29 10.34 -1.14
CA LEU A 280 -13.54 11.67 -0.52
C LEU A 280 -12.78 11.88 0.80
N GLY A 281 -12.01 10.89 1.24
CA GLY A 281 -11.40 10.85 2.58
C GLY A 281 -12.42 10.58 3.70
N ASN A 282 -11.92 10.31 4.91
CA ASN A 282 -12.74 9.98 6.09
C ASN A 282 -13.83 11.03 6.35
N LYS A 283 -13.45 12.32 6.42
CA LYS A 283 -14.38 13.42 6.70
C LYS A 283 -15.53 13.48 5.68
N GLY A 284 -15.21 13.39 4.39
CA GLY A 284 -16.20 13.41 3.32
C GLY A 284 -17.14 12.21 3.36
N ALA A 285 -16.62 11.01 3.61
CA ALA A 285 -17.41 9.80 3.73
C ALA A 285 -18.46 9.88 4.84
N PHE A 286 -18.06 10.32 6.04
CA PHE A 286 -18.97 10.45 7.18
C PHE A 286 -20.01 11.56 7.01
N GLN A 287 -19.65 12.67 6.37
CA GLN A 287 -20.61 13.73 6.06
C GLN A 287 -21.69 13.26 5.08
N ILE A 288 -21.31 12.55 4.02
CA ILE A 288 -22.29 11.98 3.08
C ILE A 288 -23.16 10.93 3.75
N MET A 289 -22.57 10.00 4.50
CA MET A 289 -23.32 8.97 5.23
C MET A 289 -24.30 9.60 6.22
N SER A 290 -23.91 10.64 6.95
CA SER A 290 -24.83 11.34 7.85
C SER A 290 -25.97 12.04 7.11
N THR A 291 -25.70 12.64 5.94
CA THR A 291 -26.74 13.28 5.11
C THR A 291 -27.77 12.25 4.64
N ILE A 292 -27.30 11.08 4.22
CA ILE A 292 -28.15 9.93 3.86
C ILE A 292 -28.99 9.49 5.08
N GLY A 293 -28.38 9.44 6.27
CA GLY A 293 -29.07 9.10 7.52
C GLY A 293 -30.18 10.08 7.92
N VAL A 294 -29.96 11.39 7.76
CA VAL A 294 -30.99 12.40 8.00
C VAL A 294 -32.16 12.18 7.04
N ALA A 295 -31.87 11.99 5.74
CA ALA A 295 -32.90 11.77 4.74
C ALA A 295 -33.77 10.54 5.03
N PHE A 296 -33.15 9.42 5.44
CA PHE A 296 -33.88 8.22 5.84
C PHE A 296 -34.72 8.41 7.10
N SER A 297 -34.15 9.06 8.12
CA SER A 297 -34.86 9.34 9.38
C SER A 297 -36.11 10.19 9.12
N ILE A 298 -35.97 11.27 8.35
CA ILE A 298 -37.09 12.14 7.98
C ILE A 298 -38.14 11.39 7.16
N SER A 299 -37.70 10.59 6.19
CA SER A 299 -38.62 9.79 5.35
C SER A 299 -39.50 8.88 6.21
N PHE A 300 -38.95 8.31 7.28
CA PHE A 300 -39.70 7.44 8.18
C PHE A 300 -40.86 8.15 8.90
N VAL A 301 -40.68 9.42 9.29
CA VAL A 301 -41.75 10.23 9.91
C VAL A 301 -42.91 10.43 8.94
N PHE A 302 -42.62 10.77 7.70
CA PHE A 302 -43.66 10.93 6.67
C PHE A 302 -44.37 9.62 6.37
N LEU A 303 -43.64 8.52 6.39
CA LEU A 303 -44.17 7.19 6.13
C LEU A 303 -45.16 6.71 7.19
N ASP A 304 -44.89 6.96 8.47
CA ASP A 304 -45.81 6.65 9.55
C ASP A 304 -47.16 7.37 9.36
N SER A 305 -47.12 8.64 8.93
CA SER A 305 -48.34 9.41 8.62
C SER A 305 -49.16 8.79 7.48
N VAL A 306 -48.50 8.18 6.50
CA VAL A 306 -49.14 7.49 5.37
C VAL A 306 -49.78 6.17 5.83
N ILE A 307 -49.08 5.39 6.66
CA ILE A 307 -49.59 4.12 7.20
C ILE A 307 -50.79 4.39 8.12
N ALA A 308 -50.68 5.36 9.04
CA ALA A 308 -51.77 5.76 9.92
C ALA A 308 -52.99 6.29 9.14
N GLY A 309 -52.77 6.95 8.00
CA GLY A 309 -53.84 7.33 7.08
C GLY A 309 -54.56 6.13 6.48
N ARG A 310 -53.84 5.07 6.08
CA ARG A 310 -54.43 3.85 5.48
C ARG A 310 -55.29 3.07 6.47
N SER A 311 -54.86 2.96 7.73
CA SER A 311 -55.65 2.24 8.75
C SER A 311 -56.98 2.94 9.00
N LYS A 312 -56.97 4.28 9.13
CA LYS A 312 -58.20 5.09 9.23
C LYS A 312 -59.10 4.95 8.01
N ILE A 313 -58.54 4.93 6.78
CA ILE A 313 -59.32 4.73 5.55
C ILE A 313 -60.00 3.36 5.55
N LYS A 314 -59.33 2.27 5.97
CA LYS A 314 -59.98 0.95 6.09
C LYS A 314 -61.09 0.93 7.13
N THR A 315 -60.94 1.66 8.25
CA THR A 315 -62.01 1.78 9.25
C THR A 315 -63.20 2.59 8.71
N LEU A 316 -62.93 3.58 7.85
CA LEU A 316 -63.96 4.39 7.18
C LEU A 316 -64.58 3.66 5.97
N GLU A 317 -63.87 2.79 5.26
CA GLU A 317 -64.47 1.96 4.19
C GLU A 317 -65.50 0.97 4.73
N ASN A 318 -65.44 0.62 6.01
CA ASN A 318 -66.46 -0.18 6.69
C ASN A 318 -67.65 0.65 7.21
N LYS A 319 -67.65 1.97 7.01
CA LYS A 319 -68.75 2.89 7.37
C LYS A 319 -69.04 3.79 6.16
N ASP A 320 -70.09 3.51 5.38
CA ASP A 320 -70.59 4.23 4.18
C ASP A 320 -70.40 5.78 4.11
N GLN A 321 -69.15 6.27 4.09
CA GLN A 321 -68.78 7.69 4.03
C GLN A 321 -67.63 7.87 3.03
N ARG A 322 -67.87 7.43 1.79
CA ARG A 322 -66.88 7.47 0.70
C ARG A 322 -66.69 8.85 0.04
N SER A 323 -67.47 9.87 0.37
CA SER A 323 -67.63 11.05 -0.49
C SER A 323 -66.77 12.30 -0.15
N SER A 324 -65.84 12.26 0.81
CA SER A 324 -65.13 13.49 1.25
C SER A 324 -63.60 13.43 1.36
N LEU A 325 -62.92 12.46 0.77
CA LEU A 325 -61.45 12.40 0.85
C LEU A 325 -60.76 13.45 -0.05
N PRO A 326 -59.82 14.26 0.47
CA PRO A 326 -59.14 15.31 -0.31
C PRO A 326 -58.28 14.73 -1.46
N PRO A 327 -58.40 15.25 -2.69
CA PRO A 327 -57.64 14.79 -3.87
C PRO A 327 -56.10 14.83 -3.71
N PHE A 328 -55.59 15.66 -2.78
CA PHE A 328 -54.16 15.88 -2.58
C PHE A 328 -53.40 14.61 -2.12
N LEU A 329 -54.03 13.73 -1.34
CA LEU A 329 -53.41 12.50 -0.80
C LEU A 329 -53.11 11.44 -1.88
N ASN A 330 -53.90 11.38 -2.96
CA ASN A 330 -53.66 10.43 -4.04
C ASN A 330 -52.57 10.91 -5.01
N LYS A 331 -52.35 12.22 -5.14
CA LYS A 331 -51.28 12.77 -5.99
C LYS A 331 -49.89 12.54 -5.41
N TRP A 332 -49.75 12.55 -4.09
CA TRP A 332 -48.47 12.33 -3.39
C TRP A 332 -48.00 10.86 -3.35
N LYS A 333 -48.92 9.88 -3.42
CA LYS A 333 -48.59 8.44 -3.46
C LYS A 333 -47.66 8.07 -4.62
N GLY A 334 -47.87 8.67 -5.79
CA GLY A 334 -47.06 8.40 -6.98
C GLY A 334 -45.71 9.10 -6.93
N THR A 335 -45.70 10.39 -6.59
CA THR A 335 -44.48 11.21 -6.70
C THR A 335 -43.44 10.84 -5.64
N PHE A 336 -43.82 10.68 -4.38
CA PHE A 336 -42.86 10.46 -3.29
C PHE A 336 -42.17 9.08 -3.37
N THR A 337 -42.94 8.01 -3.60
CA THR A 337 -42.42 6.65 -3.73
C THR A 337 -41.47 6.54 -4.94
N THR A 338 -41.81 7.20 -6.05
CA THR A 338 -40.98 7.19 -7.26
C THR A 338 -39.72 8.05 -7.10
N THR A 339 -39.80 9.18 -6.40
CA THR A 339 -38.63 10.05 -6.16
C THR A 339 -37.64 9.43 -5.18
N VAL A 340 -38.10 8.82 -4.08
CA VAL A 340 -37.20 8.18 -3.11
C VAL A 340 -36.58 6.89 -3.68
N PHE A 341 -37.37 6.06 -4.36
CA PHE A 341 -36.85 4.86 -5.04
C PHE A 341 -35.94 5.23 -6.23
N GLY A 342 -36.25 6.33 -6.91
CA GLY A 342 -35.43 6.92 -7.97
C GLY A 342 -34.10 7.44 -7.45
N LEU A 343 -34.07 8.16 -6.33
CA LEU A 343 -32.82 8.63 -5.70
C LEU A 343 -31.96 7.47 -5.19
N PHE A 344 -32.57 6.39 -4.68
CA PHE A 344 -31.88 5.16 -4.28
C PHE A 344 -31.24 4.43 -5.48
N LEU A 345 -31.97 4.31 -6.60
CA LEU A 345 -31.44 3.74 -7.86
C LEU A 345 -30.37 4.63 -8.50
N VAL A 346 -30.55 5.95 -8.46
CA VAL A 346 -29.57 6.92 -8.94
C VAL A 346 -28.29 6.83 -8.12
N GLY A 347 -28.38 6.67 -6.79
CA GLY A 347 -27.22 6.37 -5.94
C GLY A 347 -26.47 5.09 -6.36
N LEU A 348 -27.19 4.00 -6.65
CA LEU A 348 -26.64 2.73 -7.15
C LEU A 348 -26.02 2.84 -8.57
N VAL A 349 -26.52 3.74 -9.42
CA VAL A 349 -26.00 3.95 -10.78
C VAL A 349 -24.79 4.90 -10.78
N PHE A 350 -24.76 5.91 -9.90
CA PHE A 350 -23.62 6.82 -9.77
C PHE A 350 -22.39 6.17 -9.12
N THR A 351 -22.55 5.10 -8.34
CA THR A 351 -21.41 4.25 -7.90
C THR A 351 -20.72 3.49 -9.05
N GLY A 352 -21.26 3.54 -10.27
CA GLY A 352 -20.70 2.89 -11.47
C GLY A 352 -19.91 3.80 -12.42
N ILE A 353 -19.75 5.10 -12.13
CA ILE A 353 -19.06 6.05 -13.02
C ILE A 353 -17.84 6.66 -12.30
N PRO A 354 -16.60 6.43 -12.79
CA PRO A 354 -15.42 7.08 -12.23
C PRO A 354 -15.29 8.51 -12.78
N SER A 355 -15.08 9.48 -11.88
CA SER A 355 -14.40 10.79 -12.04
C SER A 355 -15.24 12.05 -11.71
N LEU A 356 -15.05 12.58 -10.49
CA LEU A 356 -15.08 14.01 -10.21
C LEU A 356 -13.95 14.33 -9.23
N ASN A 357 -13.02 15.16 -9.70
CA ASN A 357 -11.75 15.48 -9.04
C ASN A 357 -11.93 16.76 -8.21
N LEU A 358 -11.92 16.65 -6.88
CA LEU A 358 -11.97 17.80 -5.96
C LEU A 358 -10.77 17.71 -5.01
N ASN A 359 -9.70 18.45 -5.33
CA ASN A 359 -8.54 18.65 -4.46
C ASN A 359 -8.82 19.81 -3.50
N HIS A 360 -8.79 19.55 -2.19
CA HIS A 360 -8.59 20.59 -1.17
C HIS A 360 -7.70 20.05 -0.05
N ASP A 361 -6.52 20.63 0.08
CA ASP A 361 -5.52 20.34 1.11
C ASP A 361 -5.91 20.97 2.46
N PHE A 362 -5.81 20.21 3.55
CA PHE A 362 -5.79 20.75 4.92
C PHE A 362 -4.64 20.14 5.72
N GLU A 363 -3.76 21.01 6.22
CA GLU A 363 -2.62 20.70 7.08
C GLU A 363 -3.05 20.35 8.51
N HIS A 364 -2.44 19.33 9.11
CA HIS A 364 -2.50 19.05 10.55
C HIS A 364 -1.07 19.07 11.12
N GLY A 365 -0.86 19.86 12.20
CA GLY A 365 0.43 20.05 12.86
C GLY A 365 0.87 18.88 13.76
N PRO A 366 2.17 18.77 14.13
CA PRO A 366 2.72 17.59 14.77
C PRO A 366 2.56 17.62 16.31
N MET A 367 2.21 16.48 16.89
CA MET A 367 2.27 16.22 18.35
C MET A 367 3.29 15.11 18.62
N ASN A 368 4.14 15.33 19.62
CA ASN A 368 5.40 14.63 19.89
C ASN A 368 5.22 13.71 21.12
N ILE A 369 5.33 12.38 20.99
CA ILE A 369 5.35 11.44 22.12
C ILE A 369 6.24 10.21 21.81
N GLN A 370 7.19 9.91 22.71
CA GLN A 370 8.06 8.72 22.70
C GLN A 370 7.37 7.48 23.31
N PRO A 371 7.68 6.25 22.87
CA PRO A 371 7.28 5.01 23.56
C PRO A 371 8.41 4.42 24.45
N PRO A 372 8.07 3.59 25.47
CA PRO A 372 9.04 2.95 26.34
C PRO A 372 9.48 1.56 25.82
N PHE A 373 10.75 1.25 26.05
CA PHE A 373 11.45 -0.03 25.80
C PHE A 373 11.01 -1.17 26.73
N THR A 374 11.03 -2.41 26.23
CA THR A 374 11.63 -3.59 26.91
C THR A 374 12.01 -4.70 25.91
N PRO A 375 12.99 -5.58 26.25
CA PRO A 375 13.79 -6.36 25.30
C PRO A 375 13.51 -7.87 25.28
N ASP A 376 14.21 -8.53 24.35
CA ASP A 376 14.53 -9.96 24.20
C ASP A 376 13.41 -10.92 23.78
N ASP A 377 13.47 -11.38 22.53
CA ASP A 377 13.08 -12.74 22.19
C ASP A 377 13.91 -13.29 21.02
N ASP A 378 14.30 -14.55 21.17
CA ASP A 378 15.43 -15.19 20.52
C ASP A 378 14.93 -15.97 19.29
N GLY A 379 15.25 -15.51 18.09
CA GLY A 379 14.97 -16.31 16.89
C GLY A 379 15.10 -15.53 15.61
N GLU A 380 16.27 -15.64 14.97
CA GLU A 380 16.60 -15.28 13.59
C GLU A 380 15.48 -14.53 12.84
N THR A 381 15.29 -13.26 13.19
CA THR A 381 14.53 -12.34 12.35
C THR A 381 15.28 -12.31 11.01
N PRO A 382 14.61 -12.56 9.87
CA PRO A 382 15.29 -12.46 8.59
C PRO A 382 15.92 -11.07 8.52
N LEU A 383 17.24 -11.01 8.28
CA LEU A 383 18.04 -9.79 8.12
C LEU A 383 17.38 -8.72 7.21
N PHE A 384 16.39 -9.15 6.41
CA PHE A 384 15.60 -8.40 5.46
C PHE A 384 14.33 -7.71 6.02
N THR A 385 13.87 -8.01 7.24
CA THR A 385 12.49 -7.65 7.66
C THR A 385 12.32 -6.31 8.37
N SER A 386 13.40 -5.59 8.68
CA SER A 386 13.28 -4.34 9.43
C SER A 386 14.25 -3.26 8.96
N PHE A 387 13.91 -2.58 7.86
CA PHE A 387 14.06 -1.13 7.87
C PHE A 387 13.04 -0.60 8.89
N GLU A 388 13.35 -0.82 10.17
CA GLU A 388 12.55 -0.39 11.30
C GLU A 388 12.51 1.13 11.27
N LYS A 389 11.30 1.69 11.19
CA LYS A 389 11.06 3.13 11.23
C LYS A 389 11.80 3.80 12.40
N ASP A 390 11.89 3.10 13.54
CA ASP A 390 12.56 3.59 14.75
C ASP A 390 14.09 3.68 14.61
N ARG A 391 14.71 2.81 13.79
CA ARG A 391 16.14 2.92 13.49
C ARG A 391 16.44 4.18 12.71
N THR A 392 15.64 4.48 11.69
CA THR A 392 15.90 5.61 10.78
C THR A 392 15.93 6.96 11.50
N GLU A 393 15.11 7.19 12.54
CA GLU A 393 15.14 8.46 13.26
C GLU A 393 16.37 8.58 14.17
N SER A 394 16.70 7.52 14.94
CA SER A 394 17.88 7.53 15.81
C SER A 394 19.20 7.64 15.01
N GLU A 395 19.27 6.94 13.88
CA GLU A 395 20.38 7.00 12.94
C GLU A 395 20.47 8.39 12.29
N TRP A 396 19.32 9.03 12.00
CA TRP A 396 19.28 10.36 11.42
C TRP A 396 19.72 11.42 12.43
N GLU A 397 19.32 11.30 13.69
CA GLU A 397 19.84 12.16 14.76
C GLU A 397 21.35 11.97 14.95
N ALA A 398 21.86 10.73 14.89
CA ALA A 398 23.29 10.46 14.92
C ALA A 398 24.03 11.09 13.73
N TYR A 399 23.45 11.01 12.53
CA TYR A 399 23.95 11.67 11.32
C TYR A 399 23.97 13.20 11.49
N LYS A 400 22.86 13.81 11.95
CA LYS A 400 22.79 15.25 12.23
C LYS A 400 23.78 15.70 13.28
N ALA A 401 23.98 14.91 14.34
CA ALA A 401 24.98 15.19 15.35
C ALA A 401 26.41 15.15 14.78
N ALA A 402 26.71 14.19 13.90
CA ALA A 402 27.99 14.16 13.19
C ALA A 402 28.15 15.36 12.25
N ARG A 403 27.09 15.68 11.50
CA ARG A 403 27.03 16.85 10.62
C ARG A 403 27.22 18.18 11.35
N ALA A 404 26.69 18.32 12.56
CA ALA A 404 26.86 19.51 13.37
C ALA A 404 28.31 19.70 13.88
N ARG A 405 29.11 18.63 13.92
CA ARG A 405 30.54 18.68 14.24
C ARG A 405 31.41 19.01 13.03
N CYS A 406 30.86 18.93 11.81
CA CYS A 406 31.57 19.30 10.60
C CYS A 406 31.96 20.78 10.64
N LYS A 407 33.23 21.07 10.39
CA LYS A 407 33.66 22.43 10.07
C LYS A 407 33.49 22.62 8.56
N TRP A 408 32.46 23.38 8.18
CA TRP A 408 32.26 23.78 6.79
C TRP A 408 33.34 24.76 6.41
N VAL A 409 34.24 24.33 5.51
CA VAL A 409 35.27 25.19 4.96
C VAL A 409 34.77 25.68 3.61
N ASP A 410 34.61 26.99 3.49
CA ASP A 410 34.33 27.69 2.24
C ASP A 410 35.60 27.73 1.37
N THR A 411 36.20 26.58 1.10
CA THR A 411 37.28 26.50 0.14
C THR A 411 36.67 26.60 -1.25
N LEU A 412 36.87 27.75 -1.90
CA LEU A 412 36.83 27.88 -3.36
C LEU A 412 37.94 27.00 -3.94
N VAL A 413 37.72 25.68 -3.94
CA VAL A 413 38.54 24.77 -4.72
C VAL A 413 38.11 24.97 -6.16
N SER A 414 39.06 25.21 -7.08
CA SER A 414 38.72 25.21 -8.49
C SER A 414 38.03 23.88 -8.81
N SER A 415 36.98 23.90 -9.63
CA SER A 415 36.24 22.68 -9.97
C SER A 415 37.17 21.56 -10.48
N GLN A 416 38.27 21.95 -11.15
CA GLN A 416 39.34 21.07 -11.60
C GLN A 416 40.12 20.41 -10.45
N ASP A 417 40.49 21.17 -9.41
CA ASP A 417 41.23 20.63 -8.26
C ASP A 417 40.34 19.74 -7.37
N ALA A 418 39.02 19.97 -7.38
CA ALA A 418 38.05 19.18 -6.64
C ALA A 418 37.56 17.93 -7.39
N GLY A 419 37.93 17.75 -8.67
CA GLY A 419 37.38 16.68 -9.51
C GLY A 419 35.86 16.81 -9.70
N ILE A 420 35.31 18.03 -9.68
CA ILE A 420 33.88 18.31 -9.84
C ILE A 420 33.63 18.89 -11.23
N CYS A 421 32.60 18.35 -11.87
CA CYS A 421 32.11 18.76 -13.17
C CYS A 421 30.61 18.98 -13.05
N TYR A 422 30.17 20.20 -13.31
CA TYR A 422 28.82 20.64 -13.02
C TYR A 422 28.23 21.38 -14.20
N ARG A 423 26.98 21.08 -14.54
CA ARG A 423 26.17 21.79 -15.53
C ARG A 423 24.80 22.07 -14.94
N SER A 424 24.20 23.17 -15.38
CA SER A 424 22.83 23.50 -15.01
C SER A 424 22.09 24.16 -16.16
N TRP A 425 20.79 23.91 -16.24
CA TRP A 425 19.91 24.48 -17.24
C TRP A 425 18.71 25.11 -16.55
N PRO A 426 18.41 26.40 -16.79
CA PRO A 426 17.37 27.14 -16.08
C PRO A 426 15.94 26.78 -16.51
N THR A 427 15.78 25.82 -17.42
CA THR A 427 14.48 25.30 -17.87
C THR A 427 14.67 23.89 -18.41
N LYS A 428 13.59 23.12 -18.42
CA LYS A 428 13.53 21.83 -19.13
C LYS A 428 13.79 21.98 -20.63
N GLU A 429 13.32 23.06 -21.25
CA GLU A 429 13.53 23.33 -22.67
C GLU A 429 15.03 23.53 -22.97
N ALA A 430 15.74 24.28 -22.12
CA ALA A 430 17.18 24.47 -22.24
C ALA A 430 17.94 23.15 -22.06
N TYR A 431 17.57 22.35 -21.05
CA TYR A 431 18.13 21.01 -20.87
C TYR A 431 17.90 20.14 -22.11
N MET A 432 16.67 20.10 -22.63
CA MET A 432 16.30 19.29 -23.80
C MET A 432 16.91 19.79 -25.11
N ALA A 433 17.23 21.07 -25.21
CA ALA A 433 17.87 21.68 -26.38
C ALA A 433 19.38 21.45 -26.42
N ASP A 434 20.01 21.19 -25.27
CA ASP A 434 21.43 20.88 -25.18
C ASP A 434 21.71 19.48 -25.78
N PRO A 435 22.44 19.37 -26.90
CA PRO A 435 22.79 18.09 -27.50
C PRO A 435 23.74 17.26 -26.62
N ASP A 436 24.49 17.92 -25.72
CA ASP A 436 25.50 17.33 -24.85
C ASP A 436 25.01 17.13 -23.42
N ARG A 437 23.70 17.27 -23.17
CA ARG A 437 23.09 17.06 -21.84
C ARG A 437 23.38 15.68 -21.25
N HIS A 438 23.58 14.65 -22.08
CA HIS A 438 23.93 13.30 -21.63
C HIS A 438 25.45 13.04 -21.57
N GLN A 439 26.27 14.04 -21.90
CA GLN A 439 27.72 13.93 -22.04
C GLN A 439 28.48 14.70 -20.94
N VAL A 440 27.97 14.74 -19.71
CA VAL A 440 28.72 15.25 -18.56
C VAL A 440 29.82 14.23 -18.20
N ARG A 441 30.86 14.15 -19.04
CA ARG A 441 32.04 13.31 -18.82
C ARG A 441 33.25 14.20 -18.61
N CYS A 442 33.59 14.37 -17.35
CA CYS A 442 34.83 14.99 -16.93
C CYS A 442 35.72 13.92 -16.31
N SER A 443 36.45 13.19 -17.15
CA SER A 443 37.55 12.36 -16.66
C SER A 443 38.87 12.90 -17.23
N PRO A 444 39.64 13.64 -16.42
CA PRO A 444 41.02 13.97 -16.74
C PRO A 444 41.95 12.75 -16.75
N GLU A 445 41.53 11.61 -16.17
CA GLU A 445 42.34 10.38 -16.00
C GLU A 445 42.09 9.31 -17.09
N LEU A 446 41.11 9.48 -17.98
CA LEU A 446 40.96 8.68 -19.20
C LEU A 446 42.10 8.87 -20.23
N LYS A 447 43.23 9.48 -19.83
CA LYS A 447 44.47 9.73 -20.59
C LYS A 447 45.17 8.46 -21.13
N GLY A 448 44.65 7.26 -20.85
CA GLY A 448 45.08 6.00 -21.48
C GLY A 448 44.67 5.86 -22.95
N LYS A 449 44.88 4.67 -23.56
CA LYS A 449 44.67 4.38 -24.99
C LYS A 449 43.31 4.84 -25.56
N TRP A 450 42.29 5.01 -24.72
CA TRP A 450 40.96 5.51 -25.07
C TRP A 450 40.92 7.02 -25.36
N ALA A 451 41.68 7.87 -24.66
CA ALA A 451 41.75 9.32 -24.93
C ALA A 451 42.31 9.66 -26.31
N LYS A 452 43.17 8.81 -26.91
CA LYS A 452 43.70 9.05 -28.26
C LYS A 452 42.63 8.95 -29.36
N ARG A 453 41.59 8.13 -29.18
CA ARG A 453 40.45 8.03 -30.12
C ARG A 453 39.37 9.10 -29.86
N ALA A 454 39.27 9.58 -28.63
CA ALA A 454 38.27 10.54 -28.18
C ALA A 454 38.67 12.03 -28.32
N LYS A 455 39.87 12.32 -28.82
CA LYS A 455 40.49 13.66 -28.85
C LYS A 455 39.72 14.77 -29.58
N GLY A 456 38.64 14.47 -30.31
CA GLY A 456 37.80 15.46 -31.00
C GLY A 456 36.47 15.80 -30.33
N ILE A 457 36.05 15.07 -29.27
CA ILE A 457 34.69 15.17 -28.71
C ILE A 457 34.69 15.69 -27.26
N TYR A 458 35.79 15.51 -26.50
CA TYR A 458 35.81 15.73 -25.05
C TYR A 458 36.66 16.93 -24.59
N SER A 459 36.92 17.91 -25.45
CA SER A 459 37.76 19.07 -25.13
C SER A 459 37.00 20.39 -24.98
N GLN A 460 35.67 20.37 -24.91
CA GLN A 460 34.92 21.61 -24.64
C GLN A 460 34.89 21.89 -23.15
N ASP A 461 35.38 23.07 -22.82
CA ASP A 461 35.53 23.64 -21.49
C ASP A 461 34.31 23.33 -20.62
N CYS A 462 34.55 22.70 -19.47
CA CYS A 462 33.55 22.67 -18.41
C CYS A 462 33.21 24.13 -18.12
N VAL A 463 32.02 24.58 -18.50
CA VAL A 463 31.61 25.96 -18.26
C VAL A 463 31.73 26.19 -16.76
N GLU A 464 32.66 27.04 -16.39
CA GLU A 464 33.07 27.32 -15.03
C GLU A 464 31.95 28.12 -14.34
N HIS A 465 30.86 27.45 -13.98
CA HIS A 465 29.93 28.01 -13.02
C HIS A 465 30.59 27.93 -11.64
N LYS A 466 30.63 29.08 -10.97
CA LYS A 466 31.30 29.29 -9.68
C LYS A 466 30.32 29.22 -8.47
N PRO A 467 29.63 28.11 -8.15
CA PRO A 467 29.31 27.92 -6.75
C PRO A 467 30.62 27.66 -6.00
N ALA A 468 30.86 28.42 -4.94
CA ALA A 468 31.90 28.09 -3.97
C ALA A 468 31.55 26.72 -3.37
N LEU A 469 32.28 25.68 -3.76
CA LEU A 469 32.01 24.32 -3.32
C LEU A 469 32.38 24.19 -1.84
N LEU A 470 31.36 24.18 -0.98
CA LEU A 470 31.55 24.02 0.46
C LEU A 470 31.98 22.60 0.80
N ARG A 471 33.28 22.41 0.98
CA ARG A 471 33.85 21.16 1.47
C ARG A 471 33.96 21.23 2.99
N ALA A 472 33.14 20.46 3.70
CA ALA A 472 33.48 20.06 5.06
C ALA A 472 34.08 18.67 5.03
N ASP A 473 35.08 18.44 5.87
CA ASP A 473 35.48 17.10 6.28
C ASP A 473 35.29 17.06 7.80
N ALA A 474 34.42 16.20 8.32
CA ALA A 474 34.48 15.85 9.74
C ALA A 474 35.77 15.03 9.96
N ALA A 475 36.68 15.57 10.77
CA ALA A 475 37.91 14.89 11.15
C ALA A 475 37.64 13.82 12.22
N PRO A 476 38.44 12.74 12.26
CA PRO A 476 38.32 11.69 13.28
C PRO A 476 38.47 12.25 14.69
N THR A 477 37.75 11.66 15.64
CA THR A 477 38.12 11.70 17.06
C THR A 477 38.93 10.45 17.34
N ASP A 478 40.24 10.50 17.09
CA ASP A 478 41.27 9.50 17.41
C ASP A 478 40.75 8.15 17.97
N GLY A 479 40.30 7.22 17.11
CA GLY A 479 39.90 5.86 17.53
C GLY A 479 39.29 4.95 16.45
N ASP A 480 39.30 3.63 16.69
CA ASP A 480 38.73 2.54 15.86
C ASP A 480 37.18 2.58 15.71
N SER A 481 36.55 3.73 15.90
CA SER A 481 35.08 3.89 15.91
C SER A 481 34.48 4.05 14.50
N ASP A 482 33.16 3.85 14.40
CA ASP A 482 32.41 4.17 13.19
C ASP A 482 32.26 5.69 13.06
N GLU A 483 32.58 6.24 11.89
CA GLU A 483 32.69 7.68 11.66
C GLU A 483 31.93 8.13 10.43
N TRP A 484 31.09 9.15 10.57
CA TRP A 484 30.46 9.81 9.44
C TRP A 484 31.41 10.79 8.77
N ARG A 485 31.65 10.57 7.48
CA ARG A 485 32.33 11.49 6.57
C ARG A 485 31.29 12.13 5.68
N ILE A 486 31.16 13.45 5.73
CA ILE A 486 30.07 14.17 5.07
C ILE A 486 30.66 15.26 4.20
N GLN A 487 30.20 15.35 2.96
CA GLN A 487 30.56 16.39 2.02
C GLN A 487 29.31 17.01 1.39
N ARG A 488 29.34 18.32 1.16
CA ARG A 488 28.30 19.07 0.44
C ARG A 488 28.83 19.62 -0.87
N ILE A 489 27.93 19.76 -1.82
CA ILE A 489 28.17 20.45 -3.09
C ILE A 489 27.04 21.46 -3.29
N GLY A 490 27.40 22.74 -3.34
CA GLY A 490 26.49 23.87 -3.41
C GLY A 490 27.12 25.11 -2.75
N PRO A 491 26.35 26.18 -2.50
CA PRO A 491 24.89 26.23 -2.64
C PRO A 491 24.46 26.20 -4.11
N LEU A 492 23.50 25.34 -4.42
CA LEU A 492 22.76 25.33 -5.66
C LEU A 492 21.52 26.19 -5.46
N LYS A 493 21.16 26.97 -6.48
CA LYS A 493 20.03 27.89 -6.44
C LYS A 493 19.09 27.58 -7.58
N SER A 494 17.81 27.53 -7.29
CA SER A 494 16.77 27.36 -8.29
C SER A 494 15.61 28.34 -8.10
N SER A 495 15.08 28.80 -9.23
CA SER A 495 13.88 29.62 -9.33
C SER A 495 12.60 28.81 -9.63
N GLY A 496 12.70 27.48 -9.67
CA GLY A 496 11.68 26.58 -10.24
C GLY A 496 11.64 26.65 -11.77
N GLY A 497 10.76 25.86 -12.39
CA GLY A 497 10.64 25.77 -13.85
C GLY A 497 11.30 24.55 -14.45
N ASP A 498 11.43 23.47 -13.67
CA ASP A 498 12.30 22.34 -14.01
C ASP A 498 13.74 22.83 -14.21
N ASP A 499 14.33 23.57 -13.25
CA ASP A 499 15.76 23.92 -13.29
C ASP A 499 16.57 22.62 -13.13
N TRP A 500 17.32 22.23 -14.15
CA TRP A 500 18.10 20.99 -14.17
C TRP A 500 19.52 21.21 -13.72
N HIS A 501 20.08 20.20 -13.05
CA HIS A 501 21.45 20.16 -12.60
C HIS A 501 22.01 18.77 -12.86
N ASP A 502 23.15 18.72 -13.52
CA ASP A 502 23.94 17.51 -13.67
C ASP A 502 25.32 17.73 -13.06
N LEU A 503 25.79 16.75 -12.29
CA LEU A 503 27.08 16.82 -11.66
C LEU A 503 27.78 15.47 -11.66
N LEU A 504 29.05 15.50 -12.01
CA LEU A 504 30.00 14.41 -11.86
C LEU A 504 31.06 14.85 -10.85
N PHE A 505 31.39 13.98 -9.90
CA PHE A 505 32.32 14.30 -8.83
C PHE A 505 33.16 13.09 -8.43
N SER A 506 34.49 13.24 -8.45
CA SER A 506 35.43 12.20 -8.06
C SER A 506 35.84 12.30 -6.59
N ASP A 507 36.01 11.14 -5.95
CA ASP A 507 36.48 10.99 -4.56
C ASP A 507 35.59 11.69 -3.50
N PRO A 508 34.29 11.34 -3.45
CA PRO A 508 33.40 11.87 -2.43
C PRO A 508 33.90 11.55 -1.04
N THR A 509 33.84 12.54 -0.16
CA THR A 509 34.31 12.49 1.24
C THR A 509 35.81 12.22 1.38
N SER A 510 36.58 12.43 0.30
CA SER A 510 38.06 12.33 0.28
C SER A 510 38.62 10.97 0.69
N LEU A 511 37.90 9.90 0.34
CA LEU A 511 38.26 8.51 0.66
C LEU A 511 39.65 8.14 0.15
N ARG A 512 40.12 8.71 -0.97
CA ARG A 512 41.47 8.48 -1.53
C ARG A 512 42.57 8.77 -0.52
N LYS A 513 42.41 9.80 0.32
CA LYS A 513 43.40 10.13 1.35
C LYS A 513 43.44 9.03 2.42
N TYR A 514 42.28 8.52 2.82
CA TYR A 514 42.15 7.52 3.89
C TYR A 514 42.57 6.13 3.45
N LEU A 515 42.22 5.72 2.22
CA LEU A 515 42.61 4.42 1.67
C LEU A 515 44.13 4.20 1.64
N ARG A 516 44.93 5.29 1.52
CA ARG A 516 46.40 5.19 1.59
C ARG A 516 46.90 4.73 2.96
N TRP A 517 46.20 5.09 4.03
CA TRP A 517 46.58 4.77 5.41
C TRP A 517 45.80 3.57 5.96
N HIS A 518 44.61 3.31 5.41
CA HIS A 518 43.65 2.33 5.91
C HIS A 518 43.06 1.49 4.77
N PRO A 519 43.79 0.46 4.28
CA PRO A 519 43.31 -0.42 3.20
C PRO A 519 42.13 -1.34 3.60
N SER A 520 41.72 -1.31 4.88
CA SER A 520 40.58 -2.05 5.43
C SER A 520 39.30 -1.21 5.57
N LEU A 521 39.30 0.05 5.11
CA LEU A 521 38.16 0.95 5.23
C LEU A 521 36.88 0.33 4.63
N SER A 522 35.81 0.33 5.40
CA SER A 522 34.49 -0.13 4.95
C SER A 522 33.43 0.91 5.23
N ILE A 523 32.40 0.99 4.39
CA ILE A 523 31.22 1.83 4.59
C ILE A 523 30.14 0.99 5.28
N THR A 524 29.69 1.41 6.45
CA THR A 524 28.64 0.77 7.26
C THR A 524 27.28 1.47 7.11
N GLY A 525 27.25 2.64 6.47
CA GLY A 525 26.04 3.42 6.25
C GLY A 525 26.27 4.56 5.26
N SER A 526 25.21 5.07 4.66
CA SER A 526 25.28 6.16 3.69
C SER A 526 24.07 7.07 3.75
N PHE A 527 24.28 8.34 3.45
CA PHE A 527 23.22 9.30 3.13
C PHE A 527 23.60 9.98 1.82
N ILE A 528 22.73 9.92 0.82
CA ILE A 528 22.97 10.56 -0.48
C ILE A 528 21.66 11.23 -0.87
N GLY A 529 21.66 12.56 -0.93
CA GLY A 529 20.44 13.29 -1.21
C GLY A 529 20.64 14.79 -1.35
N ILE A 530 19.56 15.48 -1.66
CA ILE A 530 19.52 16.93 -1.70
C ILE A 530 19.02 17.43 -0.35
N VAL A 531 19.69 18.42 0.23
CA VAL A 531 19.33 19.02 1.52
C VAL A 531 19.06 20.51 1.37
N ASP A 532 18.12 21.00 2.16
CA ASP A 532 17.75 22.41 2.20
C ASP A 532 18.94 23.27 2.65
N GLY A 533 19.16 24.39 1.97
CA GLY A 533 20.35 25.21 2.18
C GLY A 533 20.37 25.96 3.50
N VAL A 534 19.22 26.11 4.17
CA VAL A 534 19.09 26.85 5.42
C VAL A 534 19.06 25.90 6.61
N THR A 535 18.16 24.91 6.56
CA THR A 535 17.91 23.95 7.65
C THR A 535 18.84 22.74 7.58
N GLY A 536 19.35 22.42 6.40
CA GLY A 536 20.05 21.15 6.13
C GLY A 536 19.13 19.94 6.16
N GLU A 537 17.81 20.07 6.28
CA GLU A 537 16.92 18.90 6.24
C GLU A 537 16.87 18.32 4.81
N PRO A 538 16.73 16.99 4.64
CA PRO A 538 16.61 16.37 3.32
C PRO A 538 15.36 16.88 2.60
N LEU A 539 15.54 17.27 1.33
CA LEU A 539 14.45 17.71 0.48
C LEU A 539 13.85 16.52 -0.27
N ALA A 540 12.56 16.28 -0.04
CA ALA A 540 11.78 15.29 -0.78
C ALA A 540 11.34 15.84 -2.15
N TYR A 541 10.73 14.96 -2.95
CA TYR A 541 9.92 15.37 -4.09
C TYR A 541 8.47 15.60 -3.64
N PRO A 542 7.86 16.77 -3.93
CA PRO A 542 8.48 18.06 -4.32
C PRO A 542 9.20 18.74 -3.12
N PRO A 543 10.12 19.70 -3.32
CA PRO A 543 10.34 20.51 -4.53
C PRO A 543 11.42 20.00 -5.50
N VAL A 544 12.37 19.17 -5.05
CA VAL A 544 13.47 18.69 -5.90
C VAL A 544 13.20 17.25 -6.30
N ARG A 545 13.26 16.96 -7.60
CA ARG A 545 13.20 15.60 -8.13
C ARG A 545 14.61 15.11 -8.38
N LEU A 546 15.01 14.07 -7.63
CA LEU A 546 16.20 13.30 -7.95
C LEU A 546 15.95 12.51 -9.24
N HIS A 547 16.62 12.82 -10.34
CA HIS A 547 16.50 11.96 -11.52
C HIS A 547 17.31 10.69 -11.31
N HIS A 548 18.61 10.86 -11.04
CA HIS A 548 19.55 9.77 -10.80
C HIS A 548 20.70 10.28 -9.91
N ILE A 549 21.14 9.53 -8.92
CA ILE A 549 22.43 9.72 -8.25
C ILE A 549 23.08 8.35 -8.14
N HIS A 550 24.16 8.14 -8.87
CA HIS A 550 24.94 6.92 -8.87
C HIS A 550 26.27 7.17 -8.19
N VAL A 551 26.65 6.29 -7.28
CA VAL A 551 27.98 6.25 -6.68
C VAL A 551 28.63 4.95 -7.12
N TYR A 552 29.70 5.05 -7.90
CA TYR A 552 30.36 3.91 -8.51
C TYR A 552 31.87 3.97 -8.32
N THR A 553 32.55 2.83 -8.47
CA THR A 553 34.01 2.78 -8.50
C THR A 553 34.53 2.98 -9.93
N ASP A 554 35.83 3.21 -10.12
CA ASP A 554 36.50 3.35 -11.43
C ASP A 554 36.21 2.22 -12.45
N HIS A 555 35.74 1.07 -11.99
CA HIS A 555 35.03 0.11 -12.81
C HIS A 555 33.52 0.39 -12.77
N PHE A 556 33.04 0.97 -13.87
CA PHE A 556 31.64 1.22 -14.20
C PHE A 556 30.73 -0.04 -14.18
N THR A 557 31.18 -1.18 -13.67
CA THR A 557 30.41 -2.42 -13.53
C THR A 557 29.94 -2.67 -12.11
N GLN A 558 30.30 -1.81 -11.15
CA GLN A 558 29.90 -1.93 -9.74
C GLN A 558 29.34 -0.59 -9.23
N GLU A 559 28.06 -0.35 -9.48
CA GLU A 559 27.35 0.71 -8.76
C GLU A 559 27.19 0.30 -7.29
N SER A 560 27.76 1.09 -6.39
CA SER A 560 27.77 0.82 -4.95
C SER A 560 26.63 1.53 -4.22
N PHE A 561 26.13 2.64 -4.76
CA PHE A 561 24.92 3.29 -4.28
C PHE A 561 24.16 3.93 -5.44
N GLU A 562 22.84 3.91 -5.37
CA GLU A 562 21.97 4.54 -6.37
C GLU A 562 20.75 5.18 -5.67
N ARG A 563 20.38 6.39 -6.07
CA ARG A 563 19.20 7.13 -5.56
C ARG A 563 18.43 7.79 -6.70
N HIS A 564 17.13 7.57 -6.74
CA HIS A 564 16.20 8.18 -7.69
C HIS A 564 15.07 8.91 -6.94
N SER A 565 14.22 9.64 -7.65
CA SER A 565 13.11 10.42 -7.06
C SER A 565 12.00 9.54 -6.50
N ASP A 566 11.81 8.37 -7.08
CA ASP A 566 10.95 7.31 -6.56
C ASP A 566 11.60 6.53 -5.42
N SER A 567 12.88 6.77 -5.10
CA SER A 567 13.50 6.29 -3.87
C SER A 567 13.07 7.09 -2.63
N GLY A 568 12.27 8.16 -2.80
CA GLY A 568 11.67 8.86 -1.69
C GLY A 568 10.57 8.02 -1.03
N CYS A 569 10.69 7.77 0.26
CA CYS A 569 9.67 7.05 1.00
C CYS A 569 8.49 7.96 1.32
N LEU A 570 7.35 7.33 1.60
CA LEU A 570 6.18 8.08 2.06
C LEU A 570 6.50 8.80 3.38
N SER A 571 5.82 9.90 3.68
CA SER A 571 6.02 10.62 4.95
C SER A 571 5.87 9.70 6.17
N ARG A 572 4.98 8.69 6.08
CA ARG A 572 4.77 7.67 7.14
C ARG A 572 5.97 6.71 7.33
N GLU A 573 6.82 6.58 6.31
CA GLU A 573 8.03 5.74 6.24
C GLU A 573 9.32 6.57 6.46
N GLY A 574 9.20 7.79 6.99
CA GLY A 574 10.35 8.67 7.27
C GLY A 574 10.60 9.73 6.19
N GLY A 575 9.80 9.77 5.12
CA GLY A 575 9.92 10.78 4.06
C GLY A 575 11.30 10.75 3.40
N ALA A 576 11.91 11.91 3.21
CA ALA A 576 13.26 12.01 2.65
C ALA A 576 14.38 11.49 3.57
N LYS A 577 14.12 11.23 4.87
CA LYS A 577 15.13 10.65 5.76
C LYS A 577 15.46 9.21 5.39
N CYS A 578 14.55 8.50 4.71
CA CYS A 578 14.82 7.13 4.27
C CYS A 578 15.88 7.04 3.16
N LEU A 579 16.33 8.18 2.61
CA LEU A 579 17.51 8.22 1.74
C LEU A 579 18.79 7.85 2.48
N MET A 580 18.75 7.83 3.82
CA MET A 580 19.77 7.24 4.66
C MET A 580 19.61 5.71 4.72
N GLU A 581 20.70 5.02 4.46
CA GLU A 581 20.78 3.57 4.57
C GLU A 581 21.86 3.18 5.56
N MET A 582 21.54 2.23 6.42
CA MET A 582 22.46 1.66 7.39
C MET A 582 22.55 0.15 7.17
N PHE A 583 23.76 -0.38 7.16
CA PHE A 583 23.98 -1.82 7.12
C PHE A 583 23.90 -2.40 8.53
N PRO A 584 23.55 -3.69 8.69
CA PRO A 584 23.53 -4.31 10.01
C PRO A 584 24.91 -4.25 10.66
N ALA A 585 24.91 -4.21 12.00
CA ALA A 585 26.13 -4.23 12.77
C ALA A 585 27.03 -5.40 12.35
N GLY A 586 28.31 -5.11 12.10
CA GLY A 586 29.30 -6.10 11.64
C GLY A 586 29.35 -6.32 10.13
N TYR A 587 28.50 -5.64 9.34
CA TYR A 587 28.53 -5.69 7.88
C TYR A 587 28.91 -4.32 7.31
N GLY A 588 29.59 -4.32 6.17
CA GLY A 588 29.91 -3.08 5.46
C GLY A 588 30.47 -3.29 4.08
N MET A 589 30.34 -2.29 3.22
CA MET A 589 30.92 -2.32 1.88
C MET A 589 32.38 -1.92 1.94
N ARG A 590 33.27 -2.83 1.55
CA ARG A 590 34.69 -2.54 1.50
C ARG A 590 35.00 -1.47 0.45
N VAL A 591 35.70 -0.42 0.87
CA VAL A 591 36.20 0.63 -0.03
C VAL A 591 37.60 0.22 -0.49
N GLU A 592 37.75 -0.10 -1.76
CA GLU A 592 39.05 -0.46 -2.34
C GLU A 592 39.66 0.70 -3.13
N ARG A 593 38.80 1.55 -3.68
CA ARG A 593 39.16 2.69 -4.51
C ARG A 593 38.23 3.86 -4.20
N PRO A 594 38.66 5.10 -4.51
CA PRO A 594 37.78 6.26 -4.42
C PRO A 594 36.54 6.05 -5.26
N TYR A 595 35.39 6.45 -4.73
CA TYR A 595 34.16 6.47 -5.49
C TYR A 595 34.13 7.66 -6.46
N GLU A 596 33.24 7.59 -7.43
CA GLU A 596 32.79 8.69 -8.27
C GLU A 596 31.27 8.81 -8.11
N VAL A 597 30.75 10.02 -8.21
CA VAL A 597 29.33 10.31 -8.10
C VAL A 597 28.87 10.97 -9.39
N ALA A 598 27.92 10.37 -10.09
CA ALA A 598 27.18 11.01 -11.17
C ALA A 598 25.76 11.28 -10.69
N CYS A 599 25.30 12.51 -10.82
CA CYS A 599 23.97 12.90 -10.39
C CYS A 599 23.28 13.81 -11.40
N SER A 600 21.97 13.66 -11.47
CA SER A 600 21.04 14.48 -12.23
C SER A 600 19.81 14.70 -11.37
N PHE A 601 19.41 15.96 -11.18
CA PHE A 601 18.22 16.33 -10.42
C PHE A 601 17.68 17.67 -10.92
N ASN A 602 16.40 17.93 -10.65
CA ASN A 602 15.78 19.18 -11.07
C ASN A 602 14.75 19.72 -10.08
N ASP A 603 14.61 21.04 -10.03
CA ASP A 603 13.58 21.72 -9.23
C ASP A 603 12.26 21.78 -10.01
N VAL A 604 11.28 21.01 -9.56
CA VAL A 604 10.00 20.82 -10.26
C VAL A 604 8.94 21.83 -9.85
N ARG A 605 9.26 22.80 -8.98
CA ARG A 605 8.33 23.88 -8.68
C ARG A 605 8.02 24.63 -9.98
N ALA A 606 6.84 25.23 -10.07
CA ALA A 606 6.53 26.07 -11.23
C ALA A 606 7.54 27.22 -11.35
N SER A 607 7.86 27.64 -12.58
CA SER A 607 8.73 28.80 -12.76
C SER A 607 8.05 30.06 -12.24
N LYS A 608 8.84 31.02 -11.74
CA LYS A 608 8.35 32.36 -11.38
C LYS A 608 7.56 33.03 -12.51
N GLN A 609 7.94 32.74 -13.77
CA GLN A 609 7.28 33.28 -14.96
C GLN A 609 5.90 32.68 -15.21
N ALA A 610 5.71 31.38 -14.94
CA ALA A 610 4.43 30.69 -15.14
C ALA A 610 3.37 31.07 -14.09
N ASN A 611 3.79 31.57 -12.92
CA ASN A 611 2.88 31.97 -11.83
C ASN A 611 3.10 33.43 -11.41
N VAL A 612 2.77 34.37 -12.28
CA VAL A 612 2.76 35.82 -11.96
C VAL A 612 1.92 36.13 -10.71
N ALA A 613 0.88 35.31 -10.43
CA ALA A 613 0.04 35.42 -9.25
C ALA A 613 0.66 34.88 -7.93
N LYS A 614 1.78 34.14 -7.98
CA LYS A 614 2.54 33.67 -6.80
C LYS A 614 3.93 34.31 -6.76
N SER A 615 3.99 35.64 -6.86
CA SER A 615 5.24 36.44 -6.87
C SER A 615 6.14 36.26 -5.63
N ASN A 616 5.68 35.57 -4.58
CA ASN A 616 6.44 35.26 -3.37
C ASN A 616 7.19 33.93 -3.40
N GLN A 617 7.28 33.23 -4.54
CA GLN A 617 8.09 32.01 -4.60
C GLN A 617 9.57 32.35 -4.38
N THR A 618 10.09 32.02 -3.21
CA THR A 618 11.48 32.27 -2.84
C THR A 618 12.42 31.39 -3.68
N GLU A 619 13.60 31.93 -3.99
CA GLU A 619 14.70 31.14 -4.53
C GLU A 619 14.96 29.97 -3.56
N LEU A 620 14.97 28.74 -4.06
CA LEU A 620 15.32 27.59 -3.24
C LEU A 620 16.82 27.44 -3.30
N MET A 621 17.43 27.42 -2.12
CA MET A 621 18.84 27.12 -1.96
C MET A 621 18.95 25.69 -1.42
N TYR A 622 19.80 24.87 -2.03
CA TYR A 622 20.02 23.50 -1.57
C TYR A 622 21.45 23.04 -1.86
N PHE A 623 21.83 21.92 -1.25
CA PHE A 623 23.10 21.25 -1.46
C PHE A 623 22.86 19.80 -1.85
N LEU A 624 23.70 19.26 -2.72
CA LEU A 624 23.89 17.81 -2.79
C LEU A 624 24.77 17.41 -1.61
N GLU A 625 24.24 16.58 -0.71
CA GLU A 625 24.95 16.08 0.47
C GLU A 625 25.20 14.58 0.32
N ILE A 626 26.47 14.19 0.49
CA ILE A 626 26.93 12.80 0.47
C ILE A 626 27.60 12.54 1.81
N GLY A 627 27.08 11.57 2.54
CA GLY A 627 27.60 11.08 3.79
C GLY A 627 27.90 9.59 3.72
N PHE A 628 29.07 9.18 4.18
CA PHE A 628 29.40 7.77 4.41
C PHE A 628 29.79 7.56 5.85
N GLN A 629 29.13 6.63 6.52
CA GLN A 629 29.62 6.10 7.77
C GLN A 629 30.68 5.06 7.45
N THR A 630 31.91 5.30 7.90
CA THR A 630 33.07 4.45 7.64
C THR A 630 33.55 3.79 8.92
N THR A 631 34.11 2.59 8.81
CA THR A 631 34.72 1.86 9.92
C THR A 631 36.06 1.26 9.51
N LEU A 632 37.00 1.22 10.47
CA LEU A 632 38.27 0.49 10.34
C LEU A 632 38.17 -0.93 10.90
N ARG A 633 37.11 -1.22 11.66
CA ARG A 633 36.85 -2.54 12.22
C ARG A 633 36.66 -3.54 11.10
N ARG A 634 37.11 -4.78 11.35
CA ARG A 634 36.86 -5.88 10.42
C ARG A 634 35.37 -6.18 10.40
N VAL A 635 34.72 -5.86 9.29
CA VAL A 635 33.33 -6.21 9.01
C VAL A 635 33.26 -7.31 7.97
N THR A 636 32.15 -8.04 7.94
CA THR A 636 31.81 -8.93 6.83
C THR A 636 31.55 -8.07 5.60
N PRO A 637 32.34 -8.25 4.51
CA PRO A 637 32.18 -7.47 3.31
C PRO A 637 30.81 -7.80 2.70
N ILE A 638 30.00 -6.78 2.52
CA ILE A 638 28.81 -6.86 1.69
C ILE A 638 29.08 -6.22 0.34
N THR A 639 28.36 -6.70 -0.67
CA THR A 639 28.28 -5.99 -1.93
C THR A 639 26.86 -5.58 -2.23
N ARG A 640 26.76 -4.33 -2.64
CA ARG A 640 25.63 -3.81 -3.38
C ARG A 640 26.04 -3.86 -4.84
N GLY A 641 25.41 -4.74 -5.59
CA GLY A 641 25.58 -4.80 -7.04
C GLY A 641 24.32 -4.27 -7.69
N ALA A 642 24.43 -3.22 -8.50
CA ALA A 642 23.49 -3.06 -9.61
C ALA A 642 23.94 -4.00 -10.72
N PHE A 643 23.12 -4.99 -11.04
CA PHE A 643 23.38 -5.75 -12.23
C PHE A 643 22.69 -5.10 -13.40
N MET A 644 23.51 -4.75 -14.37
CA MET A 644 23.03 -4.38 -15.67
C MET A 644 22.85 -5.64 -16.52
N LEU A 645 21.66 -5.80 -17.07
CA LEU A 645 21.52 -6.55 -18.31
C LEU A 645 22.36 -5.80 -19.34
N ALA A 646 23.34 -6.49 -19.92
CA ALA A 646 24.40 -5.90 -20.73
C ALA A 646 23.87 -4.82 -21.67
N GLY A 647 24.36 -3.59 -21.51
CA GLY A 647 23.86 -2.46 -22.28
C GLY A 647 24.49 -1.12 -21.96
N ASP A 648 25.82 -1.06 -21.79
CA ASP A 648 26.71 0.02 -22.25
C ASP A 648 28.06 0.01 -21.46
N PRO A 649 29.22 -0.28 -22.06
CA PRO A 649 30.54 -0.15 -21.43
C PRO A 649 30.91 1.30 -21.20
N TYR A 650 30.13 2.23 -21.73
CA TYR A 650 30.28 3.65 -21.54
C TYR A 650 29.38 4.22 -20.43
N SER A 651 28.45 3.45 -19.83
CA SER A 651 27.63 3.94 -18.71
C SER A 651 26.99 2.84 -17.84
N PRO A 652 27.34 2.73 -16.54
CA PRO A 652 26.69 1.82 -15.58
C PRO A 652 25.21 2.09 -15.36
N ALA A 653 24.83 3.34 -15.58
CA ALA A 653 23.52 3.88 -15.24
C ALA A 653 22.55 3.86 -16.43
N MET A 654 22.95 3.31 -17.58
CA MET A 654 22.06 3.23 -18.73
C MET A 654 21.27 1.93 -18.72
N THR A 655 19.95 2.07 -18.72
CA THR A 655 19.04 1.02 -19.12
C THR A 655 19.37 0.59 -20.55
N TYR A 656 19.48 -0.72 -20.79
CA TYR A 656 19.68 -1.27 -22.14
C TYR A 656 18.58 -0.84 -23.12
N ASP A 657 18.93 -0.68 -24.40
CA ASP A 657 17.97 -0.35 -25.45
C ASP A 657 16.96 -1.49 -25.62
N ILE A 658 15.67 -1.17 -25.43
CA ILE A 658 14.60 -2.16 -25.60
C ILE A 658 14.18 -2.24 -27.06
N PRO A 659 14.25 -3.43 -27.67
CA PRO A 659 13.80 -3.63 -29.02
C PRO A 659 12.30 -3.33 -29.16
N ASN A 660 11.89 -2.86 -30.34
CA ASN A 660 10.47 -2.68 -30.65
C ASN A 660 9.70 -4.01 -30.80
N THR A 661 10.40 -5.14 -30.77
CA THR A 661 9.84 -6.49 -30.88
C THR A 661 10.03 -7.23 -29.56
N PRO A 662 9.15 -8.22 -29.26
CA PRO A 662 9.43 -9.19 -28.21
C PRO A 662 10.86 -9.73 -28.39
N SER A 663 11.61 -9.79 -27.31
CA SER A 663 13.05 -10.09 -27.36
C SER A 663 13.50 -10.60 -26.01
N VAL A 664 14.64 -11.28 -25.99
CA VAL A 664 15.26 -11.71 -24.74
C VAL A 664 16.71 -11.30 -24.74
N LEU A 665 17.13 -10.85 -23.58
CA LEU A 665 18.47 -10.37 -23.31
C LEU A 665 19.00 -11.14 -22.11
N TRP A 666 20.27 -11.48 -22.13
CA TRP A 666 20.92 -12.04 -20.96
C TRP A 666 22.30 -11.45 -20.75
N SER A 667 22.74 -11.51 -19.50
CA SER A 667 24.06 -11.09 -19.08
C SER A 667 24.58 -12.07 -18.05
N THR A 668 25.81 -12.52 -18.22
CA THR A 668 26.52 -13.36 -17.26
C THR A 668 27.63 -12.56 -16.65
N MET A 669 27.73 -12.57 -15.32
CA MET A 669 28.87 -11.99 -14.62
C MET A 669 29.39 -12.94 -13.56
N LYS A 670 30.66 -12.75 -13.24
CA LYS A 670 31.36 -13.52 -12.21
C LYS A 670 31.53 -12.63 -11.01
N ASN A 671 31.19 -13.17 -9.85
CA ASN A 671 31.35 -12.52 -8.58
C ASN A 671 32.85 -12.21 -8.38
N PRO A 672 33.25 -10.95 -8.21
CA PRO A 672 34.65 -10.56 -8.25
C PRO A 672 35.43 -10.90 -6.97
N ARG A 673 34.74 -11.30 -5.88
CA ARG A 673 35.36 -11.59 -4.57
C ARG A 673 34.41 -12.33 -3.65
N ASP A 674 34.95 -13.00 -2.63
CA ASP A 674 34.18 -13.54 -1.51
C ASP A 674 33.42 -12.42 -0.78
N GLN A 675 32.09 -12.52 -0.72
CA GLN A 675 31.23 -11.48 -0.13
C GLN A 675 29.85 -12.01 0.24
N TYR A 676 29.17 -11.31 1.14
CA TYR A 676 27.75 -11.54 1.40
C TYR A 676 26.91 -10.69 0.44
N LEU A 677 26.07 -11.34 -0.38
CA LEU A 677 25.17 -10.61 -1.28
C LEU A 677 24.01 -10.02 -0.46
N TRP A 678 24.12 -8.72 -0.17
CA TRP A 678 23.20 -8.01 0.72
C TRP A 678 22.00 -7.42 -0.01
N PHE A 679 22.27 -6.66 -1.06
CA PHE A 679 21.24 -5.99 -1.85
C PHE A 679 21.57 -6.12 -3.32
N TYR A 680 20.51 -6.38 -4.09
CA TYR A 680 20.58 -6.58 -5.52
C TYR A 680 19.65 -5.60 -6.23
N GLY A 681 20.23 -4.63 -6.92
CA GLY A 681 19.49 -3.68 -7.76
C GLY A 681 19.44 -4.19 -9.19
N ILE A 682 18.24 -4.24 -9.78
CA ILE A 682 18.08 -4.50 -11.22
C ILE A 682 17.80 -3.16 -11.87
N HIS A 683 18.75 -2.67 -12.65
CA HIS A 683 18.56 -1.46 -13.44
C HIS A 683 17.95 -1.83 -14.80
N SER A 684 16.62 -1.81 -14.91
CA SER A 684 15.90 -2.16 -16.16
C SER A 684 14.68 -1.26 -16.42
N HIS A 685 14.16 -1.31 -17.63
CA HIS A 685 12.84 -0.76 -17.96
C HIS A 685 11.74 -1.76 -17.57
N MET A 686 11.53 -1.98 -16.28
CA MET A 686 10.56 -2.96 -15.76
C MET A 686 9.18 -2.95 -16.46
N PRO A 687 8.59 -1.81 -16.87
CA PRO A 687 7.31 -1.81 -17.61
C PRO A 687 7.33 -2.52 -18.98
N MET A 688 8.51 -2.74 -19.54
CA MET A 688 8.74 -3.38 -20.84
C MET A 688 9.29 -4.80 -20.70
N VAL A 689 9.77 -5.16 -19.51
CA VAL A 689 10.15 -6.52 -19.13
C VAL A 689 8.87 -7.27 -18.79
N ASP A 690 8.64 -8.40 -19.44
CA ASP A 690 7.58 -9.35 -19.09
C ASP A 690 7.97 -10.19 -17.89
N GLU A 691 9.20 -10.66 -17.88
CA GLU A 691 9.75 -11.53 -16.84
C GLU A 691 11.27 -11.38 -16.78
N LEU A 692 11.84 -11.50 -15.58
CA LEU A 692 13.27 -11.53 -15.37
C LEU A 692 13.64 -12.80 -14.60
N TRP A 693 14.59 -13.56 -15.15
CA TRP A 693 15.16 -14.73 -14.48
C TRP A 693 16.57 -14.42 -14.01
N ILE A 694 16.91 -14.88 -12.82
CA ILE A 694 18.24 -14.75 -12.24
C ILE A 694 18.69 -16.14 -11.83
N LEU A 695 19.82 -16.58 -12.39
CA LEU A 695 20.31 -17.96 -12.33
C LEU A 695 21.77 -17.97 -11.87
N THR A 696 22.12 -18.83 -10.93
CA THR A 696 23.51 -19.02 -10.49
C THR A 696 24.28 -20.01 -11.38
N ALA A 697 24.36 -19.71 -12.68
CA ALA A 697 25.02 -20.55 -13.68
C ALA A 697 25.61 -19.69 -14.82
N GLU A 698 26.62 -20.19 -15.54
CA GLU A 698 27.07 -19.58 -16.80
C GLU A 698 26.00 -19.71 -17.90
N ALA A 699 25.86 -18.69 -18.75
CA ALA A 699 24.94 -18.73 -19.90
C ALA A 699 25.12 -19.99 -20.75
N GLU A 700 26.36 -20.37 -21.03
CA GLU A 700 26.74 -21.57 -21.80
C GLU A 700 26.24 -22.86 -21.17
N THR A 701 26.18 -22.91 -19.84
CA THR A 701 25.78 -24.09 -19.07
C THR A 701 24.27 -24.34 -19.17
N ILE A 702 23.49 -23.29 -19.38
CA ILE A 702 22.03 -23.32 -19.57
C ILE A 702 21.63 -23.23 -21.05
N GLY A 703 22.56 -23.48 -21.97
CA GLY A 703 22.28 -23.53 -23.41
C GLY A 703 22.21 -22.18 -24.11
N LEU A 704 22.40 -21.08 -23.39
CA LEU A 704 22.62 -19.75 -23.99
C LEU A 704 24.06 -19.69 -24.54
N ASN A 705 24.36 -18.70 -25.37
CA ASN A 705 25.61 -18.57 -26.13
C ASN A 705 25.97 -19.81 -26.99
N LYS A 706 25.00 -20.66 -27.32
CA LYS A 706 25.17 -21.88 -28.13
C LYS A 706 24.06 -22.03 -29.17
N GLY A 707 24.39 -22.61 -30.32
CA GLY A 707 23.42 -22.94 -31.36
C GLY A 707 22.67 -21.70 -31.87
N GLN A 708 21.34 -21.71 -31.76
CA GLN A 708 20.48 -20.57 -32.16
C GLN A 708 20.46 -19.42 -31.13
N TYR A 709 20.99 -19.66 -29.92
CA TYR A 709 21.03 -18.68 -28.83
C TYR A 709 22.41 -18.06 -28.68
N VAL A 710 23.05 -17.71 -29.79
CA VAL A 710 24.34 -17.03 -29.77
C VAL A 710 24.07 -15.54 -29.92
N LEU A 711 24.47 -14.74 -28.91
CA LEU A 711 24.62 -13.30 -29.08
C LEU A 711 25.68 -13.09 -30.17
N PRO A 712 25.40 -12.34 -31.26
CA PRO A 712 26.42 -12.01 -32.22
C PRO A 712 27.72 -11.52 -31.54
N SER A 713 28.86 -11.91 -32.08
CA SER A 713 30.15 -11.64 -31.43
C SER A 713 30.68 -10.23 -31.68
N GLU A 714 30.01 -9.48 -32.58
CA GLU A 714 30.52 -8.23 -33.14
C GLU A 714 29.91 -6.97 -32.52
N PHE A 715 28.84 -7.10 -31.73
CA PHE A 715 28.36 -6.05 -30.85
C PHE A 715 28.50 -6.56 -29.41
N PRO A 716 29.10 -5.79 -28.49
CA PRO A 716 29.08 -6.19 -27.08
C PRO A 716 27.67 -6.04 -26.44
N TRP A 717 26.66 -5.78 -27.27
CA TRP A 717 25.24 -5.58 -26.99
C TRP A 717 24.48 -6.24 -28.12
N ASP A 718 24.16 -7.52 -27.94
CA ASP A 718 23.25 -8.16 -28.87
C ASP A 718 21.93 -8.50 -28.21
N VAL A 719 20.91 -7.99 -28.88
CA VAL A 719 19.52 -8.34 -28.74
C VAL A 719 19.30 -9.53 -29.67
N LEU A 720 18.80 -10.66 -29.17
CA LEU A 720 18.07 -11.56 -30.06
C LEU A 720 16.74 -10.90 -30.44
N ALA A 721 16.75 -10.16 -31.56
CA ALA A 721 15.52 -9.90 -32.28
C ALA A 721 15.12 -11.26 -32.86
N PRO A 722 13.99 -11.84 -32.44
CA PRO A 722 13.71 -13.23 -32.74
C PRO A 722 13.69 -13.43 -34.26
N LEU A 723 14.60 -14.26 -34.75
CA LEU A 723 14.43 -14.98 -35.99
C LEU A 723 13.31 -16.01 -35.72
N ASN A 724 12.04 -15.58 -35.83
CA ASN A 724 10.79 -16.37 -35.75
C ASN A 724 10.31 -16.90 -34.37
N PHE A 725 10.87 -16.49 -33.24
CA PHE A 725 10.37 -16.88 -31.90
C PHE A 725 9.46 -15.82 -31.25
N THR A 726 8.42 -16.26 -30.53
CA THR A 726 7.70 -15.37 -29.61
C THR A 726 8.40 -15.40 -28.25
N SER A 727 8.22 -14.36 -27.42
CA SER A 727 8.74 -14.38 -26.04
C SER A 727 8.28 -15.63 -25.29
N ASP A 728 7.04 -16.06 -25.50
CA ASP A 728 6.45 -17.23 -24.83
C ASP A 728 7.09 -18.56 -25.26
N SER A 729 7.33 -18.76 -26.57
CA SER A 729 7.97 -19.99 -27.04
C SER A 729 9.39 -20.13 -26.50
N MET A 730 10.08 -19.01 -26.33
CA MET A 730 11.43 -19.03 -25.76
C MET A 730 11.44 -19.22 -24.24
N LYS A 731 10.43 -18.72 -23.52
CA LYS A 731 10.23 -19.03 -22.10
C LYS A 731 10.02 -20.53 -21.90
N GLU A 732 9.18 -21.15 -22.72
CA GLU A 732 8.92 -22.61 -22.64
C GLU A 732 10.19 -23.41 -22.96
N GLU A 733 10.94 -23.03 -24.00
CA GLU A 733 12.19 -23.71 -24.35
C GLU A 733 13.27 -23.55 -23.27
N LEU A 734 13.47 -22.33 -22.75
CA LEU A 734 14.44 -22.08 -21.67
C LEU A 734 14.02 -22.76 -20.35
N ALA A 735 12.72 -22.80 -20.03
CA ALA A 735 12.21 -23.55 -18.89
C ALA A 735 12.48 -25.05 -19.03
N ALA A 736 12.28 -25.61 -20.24
CA ALA A 736 12.57 -27.02 -20.52
C ALA A 736 14.07 -27.33 -20.44
N ILE A 737 14.92 -26.43 -20.94
CA ILE A 737 16.40 -26.55 -20.83
C ILE A 737 16.82 -26.49 -19.36
N TRP A 738 16.27 -25.56 -18.58
CA TRP A 738 16.55 -25.43 -17.16
C TRP A 738 16.10 -26.66 -16.36
N ASP A 739 14.89 -27.17 -16.60
CA ASP A 739 14.39 -28.38 -15.95
C ASP A 739 15.26 -29.60 -16.29
N LYS A 740 15.69 -29.73 -17.54
CA LYS A 740 16.64 -30.78 -17.95
C LYS A 740 17.99 -30.62 -17.26
N HIS A 741 18.46 -29.39 -17.13
CA HIS A 741 19.70 -29.07 -16.41
C HIS A 741 19.59 -29.46 -14.93
N LEU A 742 18.53 -29.04 -14.24
CA LEU A 742 18.26 -29.39 -12.84
C LEU A 742 18.19 -30.91 -12.63
N ARG A 743 17.50 -31.65 -13.50
CA ARG A 743 17.43 -33.13 -13.40
C ARG A 743 18.79 -33.79 -13.59
N THR A 744 19.60 -33.28 -14.52
CA THR A 744 20.97 -33.77 -14.76
C THR A 744 21.88 -33.49 -13.57
N MET A 745 21.65 -32.37 -12.88
CA MET A 745 22.43 -31.93 -11.71
C MET A 745 21.96 -32.56 -10.41
N ALA A 746 20.68 -32.93 -10.26
CA ALA A 746 20.11 -33.54 -9.05
C ALA A 746 20.75 -34.88 -8.65
N GLY A 747 21.43 -35.55 -9.59
CA GLY A 747 22.23 -36.76 -9.33
C GLY A 747 23.65 -36.51 -8.81
N LYS A 748 24.11 -35.25 -8.73
CA LYS A 748 25.45 -34.89 -8.27
C LYS A 748 25.41 -34.34 -6.83
N PRO A 749 25.99 -35.04 -5.83
CA PRO A 749 25.83 -34.71 -4.41
C PRO A 749 26.46 -33.37 -3.99
N THR A 750 27.38 -32.80 -4.79
CA THR A 750 28.04 -31.52 -4.52
C THR A 750 27.25 -30.29 -4.98
N ILE A 751 26.11 -30.47 -5.65
CA ILE A 751 25.44 -29.40 -6.42
C ILE A 751 24.09 -28.96 -5.80
N ARG A 752 23.67 -29.60 -4.70
CA ARG A 752 22.35 -29.37 -4.08
C ARG A 752 22.13 -27.99 -3.45
N GLN A 753 23.13 -27.10 -3.40
CA GLN A 753 22.99 -25.79 -2.75
C GLN A 753 23.30 -24.57 -3.65
N SER A 754 23.85 -24.75 -4.85
CA SER A 754 24.44 -23.67 -5.64
C SER A 754 23.62 -23.21 -6.86
N HIS A 755 22.43 -23.75 -7.10
CA HIS A 755 21.61 -23.43 -8.28
C HIS A 755 20.28 -22.84 -7.83
N ARG A 756 20.22 -21.51 -7.80
CA ARG A 756 19.05 -20.76 -7.34
C ARG A 756 18.45 -20.00 -8.53
N MET A 757 17.15 -20.17 -8.75
CA MET A 757 16.40 -19.45 -9.78
C MET A 757 15.42 -18.51 -9.09
N CYS A 758 15.55 -17.23 -9.38
CA CYS A 758 14.56 -16.23 -9.04
C CYS A 758 13.82 -15.82 -10.33
N ARG A 759 12.48 -15.79 -10.28
CA ARG A 759 11.64 -15.29 -11.38
C ARG A 759 10.88 -14.07 -10.88
N ILE A 760 11.00 -12.97 -11.60
CA ILE A 760 10.29 -11.73 -11.30
C ILE A 760 9.36 -11.44 -12.47
N ALA A 761 8.05 -11.51 -12.24
CA ALA A 761 7.08 -11.10 -13.24
C ALA A 761 7.12 -9.56 -13.36
N GLY A 762 7.26 -9.05 -14.57
CA GLY A 762 7.22 -7.62 -14.86
C GLY A 762 5.83 -6.99 -14.72
N SER A 763 4.84 -7.80 -14.31
CA SER A 763 3.51 -7.34 -13.88
C SER A 763 3.39 -7.17 -12.38
N THR A 764 4.49 -7.15 -11.60
CA THR A 764 4.43 -6.70 -10.21
C THR A 764 3.71 -5.36 -10.21
N GLN A 765 2.50 -5.40 -9.65
CA GLN A 765 1.50 -4.39 -9.84
C GLN A 765 2.11 -3.04 -9.50
N LEU A 766 2.10 -2.11 -10.45
CA LEU A 766 2.01 -0.70 -10.13
C LEU A 766 0.84 -0.58 -9.14
N TYR A 767 1.14 -0.58 -7.85
CA TYR A 767 0.27 0.06 -6.87
C TYR A 767 0.33 1.54 -7.22
N SER A 768 -0.42 1.93 -8.27
CA SER A 768 -0.89 3.29 -8.37
C SER A 768 -1.80 3.45 -7.16
N LEU A 769 -1.25 3.95 -6.06
CA LEU A 769 -2.06 4.66 -5.10
C LEU A 769 -2.78 5.75 -5.92
N PRO A 770 -4.11 5.74 -6.03
CA PRO A 770 -4.82 6.75 -6.79
C PRO A 770 -4.54 8.11 -6.12
N GLY A 771 -3.72 8.95 -6.77
CA GLY A 771 -3.44 10.32 -6.32
C GLY A 771 -1.99 10.79 -6.38
N LEU A 772 -0.99 9.90 -6.51
CA LEU A 772 0.41 10.31 -6.66
C LEU A 772 0.98 9.73 -7.96
N GLY A 773 1.28 10.61 -8.91
CA GLY A 773 1.92 10.28 -10.19
C GLY A 773 3.39 9.84 -10.08
N ALA A 774 3.74 9.06 -9.06
CA ALA A 774 5.03 8.39 -8.96
C ALA A 774 4.98 7.14 -9.85
N ARG A 775 5.74 7.17 -10.94
CA ARG A 775 6.00 5.98 -11.76
C ARG A 775 6.82 5.03 -10.90
N GLY A 776 6.23 3.91 -10.46
CA GLY A 776 6.95 2.91 -9.69
C GLY A 776 8.00 2.22 -10.54
N TYR A 777 9.28 2.49 -10.32
CA TYR A 777 10.26 1.42 -10.44
C TYR A 777 10.16 0.63 -9.13
N ASP A 778 9.43 -0.49 -9.17
CA ASP A 778 9.37 -1.39 -8.02
C ASP A 778 10.74 -2.06 -7.87
N ARG A 779 11.56 -1.54 -6.96
CA ARG A 779 12.96 -1.93 -6.76
C ARG A 779 13.15 -3.10 -5.80
N GLN A 780 12.07 -3.59 -5.19
CA GLN A 780 12.16 -4.80 -4.40
C GLN A 780 11.72 -5.98 -5.28
N PRO A 781 12.63 -6.91 -5.63
CA PRO A 781 12.21 -8.24 -6.04
C PRO A 781 11.16 -8.76 -5.05
N GLU A 782 10.24 -9.60 -5.50
CA GLU A 782 9.40 -10.36 -4.58
C GLU A 782 10.29 -10.90 -3.44
N ARG A 783 9.88 -10.72 -2.18
CA ARG A 783 10.71 -11.04 -1.00
C ARG A 783 11.37 -12.43 -1.09
N ASP A 784 10.69 -13.35 -1.76
CA ASP A 784 11.10 -14.73 -2.00
C ASP A 784 12.38 -14.82 -2.87
N CYS A 785 12.57 -13.91 -3.83
CA CYS A 785 13.75 -13.82 -4.67
C CYS A 785 14.99 -13.33 -3.93
N LEU A 786 14.86 -12.31 -3.08
CA LEU A 786 15.99 -11.80 -2.28
C LEU A 786 16.44 -12.80 -1.23
N ALA A 787 15.50 -13.44 -0.52
CA ALA A 787 15.83 -14.53 0.39
C ALA A 787 16.58 -15.66 -0.34
N THR A 788 16.12 -15.97 -1.55
CA THR A 788 16.75 -16.98 -2.40
C THR A 788 18.13 -16.55 -2.88
N LEU A 789 18.44 -15.30 -3.19
CA LEU A 789 19.79 -14.93 -3.69
C LEU A 789 20.77 -14.52 -2.57
N SER A 790 20.25 -14.17 -1.40
CA SER A 790 21.07 -13.80 -0.23
C SER A 790 21.91 -14.96 0.30
N GLY A 791 23.13 -14.65 0.73
CA GLY A 791 24.06 -15.62 1.28
C GLY A 791 25.52 -15.30 0.97
N ASP A 792 26.40 -16.23 1.34
CA ASP A 792 27.82 -16.16 1.03
C ASP A 792 28.05 -16.53 -0.44
N TRP A 793 28.60 -15.58 -1.18
CA TRP A 793 29.05 -15.75 -2.56
C TRP A 793 30.57 -15.79 -2.59
N LYS A 794 31.12 -16.73 -3.37
CA LYS A 794 32.56 -16.91 -3.56
C LYS A 794 33.07 -16.20 -4.78
N GLU A 795 34.32 -15.78 -4.75
CA GLU A 795 35.00 -15.26 -5.94
C GLU A 795 34.89 -16.27 -7.09
N GLY A 796 34.48 -15.80 -8.26
CA GLY A 796 34.25 -16.62 -9.44
C GLY A 796 32.86 -17.24 -9.54
N ASP A 797 32.03 -17.21 -8.49
CA ASP A 797 30.63 -17.64 -8.57
C ASP A 797 29.92 -16.87 -9.67
N VAL A 798 29.09 -17.55 -10.45
CA VAL A 798 28.50 -16.98 -11.66
C VAL A 798 27.04 -16.67 -11.45
N LEU A 799 26.61 -15.50 -11.93
CA LEU A 799 25.21 -15.15 -12.04
C LEU A 799 24.87 -14.75 -13.48
N THR A 800 23.85 -15.40 -14.03
CA THR A 800 23.24 -15.08 -15.32
C THR A 800 21.84 -14.52 -15.11
N MET A 801 21.58 -13.35 -15.66
CA MET A 801 20.25 -12.75 -15.73
C MET A 801 19.68 -12.92 -17.13
N ILE A 802 18.38 -13.19 -17.24
CA ILE A 802 17.66 -13.31 -18.51
C ILE A 802 16.40 -12.46 -18.42
N ALA A 803 16.32 -11.39 -19.20
CA ALA A 803 15.15 -10.53 -19.31
C ALA A 803 14.35 -10.86 -20.56
N PHE A 804 13.07 -11.14 -20.37
CA PHE A 804 12.09 -11.33 -21.44
C PHE A 804 11.36 -10.01 -21.65
N ASN A 805 11.52 -9.37 -22.80
CA ASN A 805 10.89 -8.09 -23.12
C ASN A 805 9.67 -8.31 -24.02
N ARG A 806 8.59 -7.56 -23.77
CA ARG A 806 7.38 -7.59 -24.62
C ARG A 806 7.53 -6.82 -25.93
N GLY A 807 8.60 -6.03 -26.05
CA GLY A 807 8.77 -5.04 -27.11
C GLY A 807 7.92 -3.78 -26.88
N LEU A 808 8.26 -2.70 -27.57
CA LEU A 808 7.47 -1.46 -27.55
C LEU A 808 6.15 -1.62 -28.32
N PRO A 809 5.02 -1.10 -27.83
CA PRO A 809 3.74 -1.22 -28.52
C PRO A 809 3.80 -0.60 -29.93
N PRO A 810 3.32 -1.29 -30.98
CA PRO A 810 3.44 -0.84 -32.39
C PRO A 810 2.69 0.47 -32.70
N LYS A 811 1.83 0.96 -31.79
CA LYS A 811 1.08 2.23 -31.93
C LYS A 811 1.78 3.44 -31.33
N THR A 812 2.91 3.27 -30.66
CA THR A 812 3.80 4.41 -30.45
C THR A 812 4.42 4.73 -31.81
N LYS A 813 3.76 5.56 -32.63
CA LYS A 813 4.49 6.32 -33.65
C LYS A 813 5.71 6.85 -32.92
N PRO A 814 6.96 6.63 -33.39
CA PRO A 814 8.13 7.17 -32.72
C PRO A 814 7.88 8.67 -32.62
N THR A 815 7.50 9.15 -31.44
CA THR A 815 6.96 10.50 -31.28
C THR A 815 8.06 11.53 -31.40
N THR A 816 9.27 11.12 -31.71
CA THR A 816 10.30 12.02 -32.15
C THR A 816 11.22 11.34 -33.17
N ARG A 817 11.65 12.14 -34.15
CA ARG A 817 12.92 11.99 -34.88
C ARG A 817 14.15 11.66 -33.98
N ARG A 818 14.04 11.65 -32.63
CA ARG A 818 15.14 11.61 -31.65
C ARG A 818 15.84 10.26 -31.51
N GLN A 819 15.14 9.12 -31.51
CA GLN A 819 15.84 7.82 -31.50
C GLN A 819 16.66 7.62 -32.79
N HIS A 820 16.13 8.06 -33.93
CA HIS A 820 16.88 8.06 -35.19
C HIS A 820 17.99 9.12 -35.27
N SER A 821 17.97 10.20 -34.48
CA SER A 821 19.09 11.16 -34.47
C SER A 821 20.25 10.66 -33.62
N PHE A 822 19.98 9.96 -32.52
CA PHE A 822 20.99 9.26 -31.73
C PHE A 822 21.67 8.16 -32.57
N LEU A 823 20.88 7.39 -33.33
CA LEU A 823 21.41 6.43 -34.31
C LEU A 823 22.11 7.09 -35.52
N ARG A 824 21.73 8.32 -35.94
CA ARG A 824 22.44 9.04 -37.01
C ARG A 824 23.79 9.62 -36.60
N VAL A 825 23.95 9.99 -35.33
CA VAL A 825 25.26 10.40 -34.79
C VAL A 825 26.22 9.19 -34.74
N LEU A 826 25.69 7.99 -34.49
CA LEU A 826 26.44 6.74 -34.60
C LEU A 826 26.70 6.32 -36.06
N SER A 827 25.75 6.50 -36.99
CA SER A 827 25.98 6.22 -38.42
C SER A 827 26.96 7.20 -39.09
N HIS A 828 27.17 8.39 -38.53
CA HIS A 828 28.25 9.29 -38.97
C HIS A 828 29.64 8.84 -38.49
N GLN A 829 29.75 7.96 -37.49
CA GLN A 829 31.00 7.28 -37.18
C GLN A 829 31.32 6.17 -38.20
N GLU A 830 30.32 5.51 -38.79
CA GLU A 830 30.52 4.52 -39.86
C GLU A 830 31.05 5.14 -41.16
N ALA A 831 30.63 6.37 -41.49
CA ALA A 831 31.16 7.10 -42.64
C ALA A 831 32.66 7.44 -42.49
N PHE A 832 33.17 7.53 -41.26
CA PHE A 832 34.60 7.78 -40.99
C PHE A 832 35.45 6.50 -41.04
N VAL A 833 34.86 5.33 -40.76
CA VAL A 833 35.54 4.02 -40.86
C VAL A 833 35.63 3.54 -42.31
N CYS A 834 34.66 3.88 -43.17
CA CYS A 834 34.74 3.61 -44.61
C CYS A 834 35.66 4.58 -45.37
N TRP A 835 36.10 5.70 -44.78
CA TRP A 835 37.07 6.61 -45.40
C TRP A 835 38.52 6.35 -44.95
N ALA A 836 38.72 5.48 -43.96
CA ALA A 836 40.02 5.09 -43.41
C ALA A 836 40.40 3.62 -43.66
N ARG A 837 39.67 2.93 -44.53
CA ARG A 837 40.14 1.77 -45.31
C ARG A 837 40.34 2.25 -46.75
#